data_AF-A0A536E3W0-F1
#
_entry.id   AF-A0A536E3W0-F1
#
_cell.length_a   1.000
_cell.length_b   1.000
_cell.length_c   1.000
_cell.angle_alpha   90.00
_cell.angle_beta   90.00
_cell.angle_gamma   90.00
#
_symmetry.space_group_name_H-M   'P 1'
#
loop_
_entity.id
_entity.type
_entity.pdbx_description
1 polymer ?
#
loop_
_entity_poly.entity_id
_entity_poly.type
_entity_poly.pdbx_seq_one_letter_code
_entity_poly.pdbx_strand_id
1 'polypeptide(L)'
;MVSWRVIVPAAAIVLGSVASAAPAQPLAVSASSSIGFETPTVVDPIHTNGEPDIAVDTFGRVFDSGPTGTGTQRSTWFGSVDGGHTFRVMAQKRPPDAIIGIPAPGPGGGDTDINFDRSGKQYFADLYALACIRVAVTGPTNSGASDQENVVGCGVGTVPGADRQWLAVYDPAPGSPNLSAYRAAGGATPLIYLEYNNLNGPGPNNGAQWNKSTDGLIYTNATGDEVLPGSGQPYSPFGADGYPAIDQVTGKVFQAAGCDSKTCGTSTTAVPGLYLNIGTPDSTGTLHFLDATGTGQDLTKLIKIADTPTGSPDTLFSVVSMDSGRNLVAVWCISSSTPANRQVFVSAASAASGWASWTKPVQVSDASMTTGDAVNVFPWIKAGGPGRADAVWYGSDKNVDPSSHNNQVWNVFMNQIVFPTNASGAVTGASPATMLVKATPHPMHYDDICLSGSACILSTGNRNLADFFEVNIDRTGAAEIVYDDTSNGLVQPPNLCTAQFVDHCGAGVITVARQSSGIGLFGTAVSGPSNTPVSGLGDPAGDALFPVVGGSNQRGMDIRSSSLSLSPDGQTLSVRMQVVDLSNPASTTAVITGATNLQYVTRWQMGNTIYYAAMENTAANQPNFYAGAAQSIDLCSVSACFPHVITYPEPGAGTFTGKAETGSVNCPSVPSASNPCTLTIKVNVADVGSPTANSLLEEVGGYALAAATQEGAETNATAESDTVPLEIDGVCCYNFKASVQNGGPGPCHEADGEGDVSDGHGGTAHMRFDQDACEDSDAENVQENDSNTGDNFQSNRIDAVTFNDALSNVTVLGAGTHNGNPVSFSLVAVNGVAGTGTYSLTLSDGYAVGGTLLSGSIQLQ
;
A
#
# COMPACT_ATOMS: atom_id res chain seq x y z
N MET A 1 -92.31 -53.14 -8.26
CA MET A 1 -91.33 -53.32 -7.16
C MET A 1 -89.95 -53.08 -7.75
N VAL A 2 -89.11 -52.31 -7.06
CA VAL A 2 -87.71 -51.93 -7.40
C VAL A 2 -87.54 -50.82 -8.47
N SER A 3 -86.77 -49.77 -8.12
CA SER A 3 -86.02 -48.91 -9.06
C SER A 3 -84.76 -48.34 -8.39
N TRP A 4 -83.66 -48.30 -9.15
CA TRP A 4 -82.30 -47.89 -8.77
C TRP A 4 -82.06 -46.36 -8.90
N ARG A 5 -81.06 -45.81 -8.18
CA ARG A 5 -80.51 -44.44 -8.38
C ARG A 5 -78.99 -44.38 -8.25
N VAL A 6 -78.39 -43.50 -9.06
CA VAL A 6 -76.96 -43.28 -9.38
C VAL A 6 -76.38 -42.09 -8.58
N ILE A 7 -75.06 -42.09 -8.33
CA ILE A 7 -74.29 -41.09 -7.57
C ILE A 7 -73.48 -40.19 -8.52
N VAL A 8 -73.39 -38.88 -8.22
CA VAL A 8 -72.52 -37.87 -8.86
C VAL A 8 -71.84 -37.04 -7.76
N PRO A 9 -70.51 -36.81 -7.74
CA PRO A 9 -69.88 -35.88 -6.80
C PRO A 9 -69.81 -34.46 -7.37
N ALA A 10 -70.09 -33.47 -6.51
CA ALA A 10 -70.15 -32.05 -6.83
C ALA A 10 -68.77 -31.36 -6.66
N ALA A 11 -68.42 -30.50 -7.62
CA ALA A 11 -67.25 -29.63 -7.60
C ALA A 11 -67.45 -28.45 -6.62
N ALA A 12 -66.44 -28.18 -5.80
CA ALA A 12 -66.41 -27.03 -4.87
C ALA A 12 -65.71 -25.81 -5.50
N ILE A 13 -66.27 -24.65 -5.23
CA ILE A 13 -65.90 -23.32 -5.72
C ILE A 13 -64.55 -22.89 -5.13
N VAL A 14 -63.62 -22.45 -6.00
CA VAL A 14 -62.38 -21.76 -5.60
C VAL A 14 -62.69 -20.27 -5.45
N LEU A 15 -62.66 -19.76 -4.22
CA LEU A 15 -62.59 -18.34 -3.89
C LEU A 15 -61.11 -17.99 -3.68
N GLY A 16 -60.59 -17.07 -4.50
CA GLY A 16 -59.21 -16.59 -4.39
C GLY A 16 -58.98 -15.79 -3.11
N SER A 17 -58.12 -16.29 -2.24
CA SER A 17 -57.52 -15.53 -1.16
C SER A 17 -56.35 -14.72 -1.73
N VAL A 18 -56.48 -13.39 -1.65
CA VAL A 18 -55.38 -12.45 -1.88
C VAL A 18 -54.40 -12.65 -0.72
N ALA A 19 -53.27 -13.31 -0.96
CA ALA A 19 -52.18 -13.35 0.00
C ALA A 19 -51.51 -11.96 -0.01
N SER A 20 -51.75 -11.17 1.02
CA SER A 20 -50.93 -10.00 1.32
C SER A 20 -49.52 -10.51 1.60
N ALA A 21 -48.61 -10.36 0.62
CA ALA A 21 -47.19 -10.56 0.86
C ALA A 21 -46.77 -9.58 1.97
N ALA A 22 -46.31 -10.13 3.09
CA ALA A 22 -45.62 -9.32 4.10
C ALA A 22 -44.45 -8.60 3.41
N PRO A 23 -44.20 -7.32 3.71
CA PRO A 23 -43.01 -6.65 3.19
C PRO A 23 -41.80 -7.47 3.60
N ALA A 24 -40.93 -7.78 2.64
CA ALA A 24 -39.63 -8.36 2.92
C ALA A 24 -38.97 -7.45 3.96
N GLN A 25 -38.73 -7.97 5.16
CA GLN A 25 -37.93 -7.26 6.13
C GLN A 25 -36.55 -7.07 5.49
N PRO A 26 -35.98 -5.85 5.51
CA PRO A 26 -34.60 -5.68 5.08
C PRO A 26 -33.77 -6.64 5.93
N LEU A 27 -33.02 -7.51 5.27
CA LEU A 27 -31.93 -8.22 5.92
C LEU A 27 -31.13 -7.16 6.68
N ALA A 28 -30.92 -7.38 7.97
CA ALA A 28 -30.04 -6.53 8.75
C ALA A 28 -28.71 -6.47 7.99
N VAL A 29 -28.40 -5.29 7.44
CA VAL A 29 -27.05 -4.96 7.03
C VAL A 29 -26.25 -5.07 8.32
N SER A 30 -25.52 -6.18 8.49
CA SER A 30 -24.41 -6.22 9.44
C SER A 30 -23.66 -4.92 9.22
N ALA A 31 -23.57 -4.09 10.27
CA ALA A 31 -22.79 -2.87 10.20
C ALA A 31 -21.41 -3.28 9.69
N SER A 32 -21.07 -2.89 8.46
CA SER A 32 -19.76 -3.18 7.91
C SER A 32 -18.76 -2.62 8.91
N SER A 33 -17.78 -3.42 9.33
CA SER A 33 -16.66 -2.92 10.12
C SER A 33 -16.11 -1.64 9.49
N SER A 34 -15.71 -0.67 10.30
CA SER A 34 -15.05 0.54 9.79
C SER A 34 -13.87 0.16 8.91
N ILE A 35 -13.58 0.97 7.89
CA ILE A 35 -12.32 0.86 7.15
C ILE A 35 -11.17 1.15 8.13
N GLY A 36 -10.21 0.24 8.19
CA GLY A 36 -9.00 0.36 8.98
C GLY A 36 -7.77 -0.04 8.15
N PHE A 37 -6.60 0.35 8.62
CA PHE A 37 -5.32 0.09 7.96
C PHE A 37 -4.37 -0.68 8.88
N GLU A 38 -3.46 -1.44 8.27
CA GLU A 38 -2.33 -2.10 8.93
C GLU A 38 -1.33 -1.06 9.46
N THR A 39 -0.33 -1.48 10.24
CA THR A 39 0.86 -0.63 10.41
C THR A 39 1.49 -0.45 9.02
N PRO A 40 1.75 0.78 8.55
CA PRO A 40 2.28 1.00 7.22
C PRO A 40 3.61 0.29 7.01
N THR A 41 3.80 -0.26 5.80
CA THR A 41 5.06 -0.91 5.39
C THR A 41 6.02 0.14 4.86
N VAL A 42 7.24 0.14 5.36
CA VAL A 42 8.38 0.83 4.76
C VAL A 42 8.88 0.01 3.58
N VAL A 43 8.94 0.61 2.39
CA VAL A 43 9.36 -0.08 1.15
C VAL A 43 10.88 -0.29 1.12
N ASP A 44 11.65 0.73 1.46
CA ASP A 44 13.12 0.63 1.52
C ASP A 44 13.64 1.41 2.73
N PRO A 45 14.43 0.79 3.62
CA PRO A 45 14.99 1.46 4.79
C PRO A 45 16.22 2.34 4.46
N ILE A 46 16.72 2.33 3.22
CA ILE A 46 17.93 3.02 2.75
C ILE A 46 17.59 4.09 1.72
N HIS A 47 16.96 3.73 0.60
CA HIS A 47 16.69 4.68 -0.48
C HIS A 47 15.41 5.47 -0.23
N THR A 48 15.48 6.78 -0.46
CA THR A 48 14.32 7.68 -0.36
C THR A 48 14.07 8.41 -1.67
N ASN A 49 12.79 8.59 -2.00
CA ASN A 49 12.34 9.14 -3.28
C ASN A 49 11.24 10.18 -3.04
N GLY A 50 10.81 10.84 -4.12
CA GLY A 50 9.50 11.51 -4.18
C GLY A 50 8.61 10.79 -5.21
N GLU A 51 7.34 11.19 -5.34
CA GLU A 51 6.43 10.69 -6.40
C GLU A 51 6.35 9.15 -6.51
N PRO A 52 6.06 8.41 -5.42
CA PRO A 52 6.05 6.96 -5.48
C PRO A 52 4.82 6.43 -6.22
N ASP A 53 5.04 5.38 -7.02
CA ASP A 53 4.05 4.60 -7.77
C ASP A 53 3.91 3.19 -7.17
N ILE A 54 2.70 2.63 -7.21
CA ILE A 54 2.38 1.29 -6.74
C ILE A 54 1.52 0.51 -7.74
N ALA A 55 2.00 -0.69 -8.07
CA ALA A 55 1.38 -1.53 -9.07
C ALA A 55 1.22 -2.98 -8.60
N VAL A 56 0.00 -3.50 -8.75
CA VAL A 56 -0.35 -4.89 -8.41
C VAL A 56 -0.64 -5.69 -9.68
N ASP A 57 0.09 -6.78 -9.88
CA ASP A 57 -0.10 -7.60 -11.09
C ASP A 57 -1.27 -8.59 -10.98
N THR A 58 -1.58 -9.29 -12.07
CA THR A 58 -2.70 -10.26 -12.08
C THR A 58 -2.49 -11.48 -11.17
N PHE A 59 -1.25 -11.74 -10.73
CA PHE A 59 -0.93 -12.73 -9.71
C PHE A 59 -0.82 -12.12 -8.33
N GLY A 60 -1.19 -10.84 -8.18
CA GLY A 60 -1.09 -9.93 -7.03
C GLY A 60 0.23 -9.97 -6.27
N ARG A 61 1.31 -9.97 -7.04
CA ARG A 61 2.59 -9.46 -6.59
C ARG A 61 2.53 -7.94 -6.60
N VAL A 62 3.17 -7.32 -5.62
CA VAL A 62 3.17 -5.86 -5.43
C VAL A 62 4.53 -5.31 -5.84
N PHE A 63 4.52 -4.20 -6.57
CA PHE A 63 5.69 -3.51 -7.06
C PHE A 63 5.56 -2.02 -6.76
N ASP A 64 6.71 -1.39 -6.58
CA ASP A 64 6.81 0.02 -6.23
C ASP A 64 7.96 0.67 -7.02
N SER A 65 7.86 1.97 -7.30
CA SER A 65 8.97 2.74 -7.87
C SER A 65 8.86 4.21 -7.49
N GLY A 66 9.98 4.93 -7.52
CA GLY A 66 9.97 6.39 -7.48
C GLY A 66 11.29 7.00 -7.95
N PRO A 67 11.28 8.26 -8.41
CA PRO A 67 12.49 9.01 -8.73
C PRO A 67 13.37 9.28 -7.50
N THR A 68 14.66 8.95 -7.63
CA THR A 68 15.70 9.57 -6.78
C THR A 68 16.16 10.92 -7.36
N GLY A 69 15.57 11.39 -8.45
CA GLY A 69 15.86 12.69 -9.04
C GLY A 69 16.68 12.67 -10.33
N THR A 70 16.40 13.66 -11.18
CA THR A 70 17.02 13.81 -12.51
C THR A 70 18.50 14.22 -12.45
N GLY A 71 19.01 14.67 -11.30
CA GLY A 71 20.43 14.95 -11.09
C GLY A 71 21.27 13.67 -10.97
N THR A 72 20.75 12.66 -10.28
CA THR A 72 21.37 11.34 -10.13
C THR A 72 21.08 10.43 -11.33
N GLN A 73 20.04 10.76 -12.11
CA GLN A 73 19.53 10.01 -13.25
C GLN A 73 19.11 8.57 -12.90
N ARG A 74 18.57 8.41 -11.69
CA ARG A 74 18.16 7.12 -11.12
C ARG A 74 16.72 7.18 -10.62
N SER A 75 16.06 6.06 -10.77
CA SER A 75 14.77 5.77 -10.15
C SER A 75 14.89 4.42 -9.47
N THR A 76 14.18 4.23 -8.38
CA THR A 76 14.07 2.93 -7.73
C THR A 76 13.02 2.07 -8.41
N TRP A 77 13.19 0.75 -8.31
CA TRP A 77 12.17 -0.21 -8.77
C TRP A 77 12.22 -1.42 -7.84
N PHE A 78 11.13 -1.63 -7.10
CA PHE A 78 11.04 -2.61 -6.03
C PHE A 78 10.02 -3.69 -6.32
N GLY A 79 10.27 -4.88 -5.79
CA GLY A 79 9.36 -6.01 -5.86
C GLY A 79 9.18 -6.65 -4.50
N SER A 80 7.93 -7.01 -4.21
CA SER A 80 7.58 -7.81 -3.04
C SER A 80 7.35 -9.29 -3.41
N VAL A 81 7.77 -10.19 -2.53
CA VAL A 81 7.54 -11.64 -2.64
C VAL A 81 6.60 -12.18 -1.56
N ASP A 82 6.09 -11.32 -0.68
CA ASP A 82 5.26 -11.66 0.49
C ASP A 82 3.93 -10.88 0.54
N GLY A 83 3.47 -10.42 -0.62
CA GLY A 83 2.17 -9.72 -0.75
C GLY A 83 2.21 -8.25 -0.30
N GLY A 84 3.39 -7.63 -0.36
CA GLY A 84 3.63 -6.22 -0.07
C GLY A 84 4.21 -5.96 1.32
N HIS A 85 4.44 -6.97 2.16
CA HIS A 85 4.90 -6.72 3.53
C HIS A 85 6.39 -6.36 3.59
N THR A 86 7.17 -6.81 2.61
CA THR A 86 8.56 -6.43 2.38
C THR A 86 8.81 -6.17 0.89
N PHE A 87 9.78 -5.31 0.61
CA PHE A 87 10.15 -4.92 -0.74
C PHE A 87 11.67 -4.87 -0.85
N ARG A 88 12.21 -5.23 -2.01
CA ARG A 88 13.64 -5.14 -2.29
C ARG A 88 13.87 -4.66 -3.71
N VAL A 89 15.01 -4.01 -3.91
CA VAL A 89 15.42 -3.51 -5.23
C VAL A 89 15.44 -4.66 -6.24
N MET A 90 14.79 -4.45 -7.38
CA MET A 90 14.78 -5.38 -8.51
C MET A 90 15.88 -5.04 -9.53
N ALA A 91 16.10 -5.94 -10.48
CA ALA A 91 17.05 -5.70 -11.55
C ALA A 91 16.64 -4.52 -12.44
N GLN A 92 17.62 -3.64 -12.69
CA GLN A 92 17.58 -2.58 -13.69
C GLN A 92 18.77 -2.76 -14.62
N LYS A 93 18.56 -3.41 -15.76
CA LYS A 93 19.54 -4.04 -16.67
C LYS A 93 20.31 -5.22 -16.08
N ARG A 94 20.68 -5.17 -14.80
CA ARG A 94 21.49 -6.17 -14.09
C ARG A 94 20.93 -6.41 -12.70
N PRO A 95 21.10 -7.62 -12.14
CA PRO A 95 20.77 -7.87 -10.74
C PRO A 95 21.52 -6.89 -9.81
N PRO A 96 20.86 -6.38 -8.76
CA PRO A 96 21.49 -5.55 -7.74
C PRO A 96 22.65 -6.27 -7.04
N ASP A 97 23.67 -5.51 -6.65
CA ASP A 97 24.73 -5.98 -5.77
C ASP A 97 25.07 -4.93 -4.70
N ALA A 98 25.85 -5.29 -3.68
CA ALA A 98 26.12 -4.41 -2.54
C ALA A 98 27.07 -3.23 -2.87
N ILE A 99 27.59 -3.14 -4.10
CA ILE A 99 28.39 -1.99 -4.56
C ILE A 99 27.49 -1.00 -5.32
N ILE A 100 26.51 -1.50 -6.09
CA ILE A 100 25.53 -0.70 -6.83
C ILE A 100 24.19 -1.46 -6.84
N GLY A 101 23.21 -0.99 -6.07
CA GLY A 101 21.88 -1.57 -5.96
C GLY A 101 20.94 -1.13 -7.09
N ILE A 102 20.83 0.18 -7.28
CA ILE A 102 20.11 0.89 -8.35
C ILE A 102 21.13 1.48 -9.35
N PRO A 103 21.60 0.70 -10.34
CA PRO A 103 22.48 1.24 -11.37
C PRO A 103 21.78 2.42 -12.07
N ALA A 104 22.56 3.42 -12.48
CA ALA A 104 22.10 4.53 -13.32
C ALA A 104 22.34 4.18 -14.81
N PRO A 105 21.49 3.40 -15.48
CA PRO A 105 21.76 3.05 -16.87
C PRO A 105 21.75 4.28 -17.78
N GLY A 106 21.08 5.37 -17.36
CA GLY A 106 20.80 6.56 -18.16
C GLY A 106 20.01 6.23 -19.43
N PRO A 107 19.05 7.05 -19.88
CA PRO A 107 18.39 8.20 -19.22
C PRO A 107 17.35 7.76 -18.15
N GLY A 108 17.04 8.58 -17.14
CA GLY A 108 16.00 8.32 -16.10
C GLY A 108 15.98 9.33 -14.93
N GLY A 109 15.23 9.06 -13.87
CA GLY A 109 15.24 9.78 -12.59
C GLY A 109 14.18 10.86 -12.37
N GLY A 110 13.22 11.01 -13.26
CA GLY A 110 11.96 11.74 -13.00
C GLY A 110 10.82 10.74 -12.75
N ASP A 111 9.58 11.19 -12.94
CA ASP A 111 8.35 10.40 -12.81
C ASP A 111 8.56 8.94 -13.26
N THR A 112 7.94 7.99 -12.55
CA THR A 112 7.93 6.57 -12.89
C THR A 112 6.51 6.04 -13.04
N ASP A 113 6.33 5.02 -13.87
CA ASP A 113 5.06 4.30 -13.99
C ASP A 113 5.27 2.81 -14.29
N ILE A 114 4.51 1.94 -13.62
CA ILE A 114 4.52 0.49 -13.77
C ILE A 114 3.13 -0.01 -14.22
N ASN A 115 3.10 -0.77 -15.33
CA ASN A 115 1.87 -1.44 -15.78
C ASN A 115 2.11 -2.89 -16.23
N PHE A 116 1.05 -3.68 -16.36
CA PHE A 116 1.14 -5.12 -16.62
C PHE A 116 0.20 -5.59 -17.74
N ASP A 117 0.62 -6.64 -18.44
CA ASP A 117 -0.33 -7.47 -19.20
C ASP A 117 -0.86 -8.63 -18.34
N ARG A 118 -1.86 -9.36 -18.85
CA ARG A 118 -2.49 -10.46 -18.11
C ARG A 118 -1.58 -11.66 -17.88
N SER A 119 -0.42 -11.71 -18.53
CA SER A 119 0.57 -12.75 -18.26
C SER A 119 1.44 -12.42 -17.05
N GLY A 120 1.35 -11.20 -16.49
CA GLY A 120 2.23 -10.70 -15.43
C GLY A 120 3.59 -10.22 -15.94
N LYS A 121 3.70 -9.98 -17.26
CA LYS A 121 4.82 -9.22 -17.82
C LYS A 121 4.60 -7.75 -17.49
N GLN A 122 5.68 -7.08 -17.11
CA GLN A 122 5.68 -5.72 -16.61
C GLN A 122 6.30 -4.79 -17.64
N TYR A 123 5.77 -3.58 -17.66
CA TYR A 123 6.20 -2.45 -18.46
C TYR A 123 6.52 -1.32 -17.49
N PHE A 124 7.68 -0.71 -17.66
CA PHE A 124 8.16 0.37 -16.81
C PHE A 124 8.49 1.57 -17.68
N ALA A 125 8.14 2.76 -17.23
CA ALA A 125 8.48 4.03 -17.86
C ALA A 125 9.16 4.95 -16.83
N ASP A 126 10.23 5.62 -17.24
CA ASP A 126 11.12 6.41 -16.37
C ASP A 126 11.52 7.70 -17.08
N LEU A 127 11.02 8.83 -16.58
CA LEU A 127 11.25 10.15 -17.17
C LEU A 127 12.70 10.57 -17.02
N TYR A 128 13.25 11.18 -18.07
CA TYR A 128 14.56 11.80 -18.01
C TYR A 128 14.50 13.29 -18.26
N ALA A 129 14.58 14.06 -17.17
CA ALA A 129 14.86 15.50 -17.19
C ALA A 129 14.04 16.29 -18.22
N LEU A 130 12.74 16.01 -18.29
CA LEU A 130 11.79 16.63 -19.23
C LEU A 130 12.12 16.41 -20.73
N ALA A 131 12.98 15.46 -21.06
CA ALA A 131 13.53 15.27 -22.40
C ALA A 131 13.00 14.03 -23.11
N CYS A 132 13.02 12.88 -22.44
CA CYS A 132 12.65 11.60 -23.04
C CYS A 132 12.39 10.54 -21.97
N ILE A 133 11.94 9.35 -22.38
CA ILE A 133 11.48 8.29 -21.49
C ILE A 133 12.34 7.04 -21.68
N ARG A 134 12.93 6.53 -20.61
CA ARG A 134 13.44 5.15 -20.58
C ARG A 134 12.26 4.21 -20.40
N VAL A 135 12.22 3.15 -21.19
CA VAL A 135 11.21 2.10 -21.10
C VAL A 135 11.89 0.77 -20.83
N ALA A 136 11.30 -0.04 -19.96
CA ALA A 136 11.82 -1.36 -19.65
C ALA A 136 10.71 -2.42 -19.59
N VAL A 137 11.11 -3.67 -19.82
CA VAL A 137 10.21 -4.82 -19.82
C VAL A 137 10.84 -5.99 -19.08
N THR A 138 10.08 -6.61 -18.19
CA THR A 138 10.48 -7.81 -17.44
C THR A 138 9.34 -8.82 -17.27
N GLY A 139 9.67 -10.07 -16.98
CA GLY A 139 8.70 -11.16 -16.83
C GLY A 139 8.23 -11.77 -18.17
N PRO A 140 7.15 -12.56 -18.16
CA PRO A 140 6.23 -12.83 -17.04
C PRO A 140 6.77 -13.79 -15.97
N THR A 141 7.75 -14.64 -16.31
CA THR A 141 8.39 -15.55 -15.36
C THR A 141 9.54 -14.81 -14.67
N ASN A 142 9.57 -14.84 -13.33
CA ASN A 142 10.57 -14.14 -12.52
C ASN A 142 10.66 -12.63 -12.86
N SER A 143 9.51 -11.96 -12.99
CA SER A 143 9.44 -10.51 -13.24
C SER A 143 10.29 -9.73 -12.22
N GLY A 144 11.25 -8.94 -12.69
CA GLY A 144 12.22 -8.23 -11.85
C GLY A 144 13.58 -8.90 -11.69
N ALA A 145 13.75 -10.15 -12.16
CA ALA A 145 15.06 -10.84 -12.12
C ALA A 145 16.05 -10.33 -13.18
N SER A 146 15.51 -9.88 -14.31
CA SER A 146 16.22 -9.24 -15.41
C SER A 146 15.24 -8.51 -16.29
N ASP A 147 15.66 -7.42 -16.90
CA ASP A 147 14.86 -6.56 -17.74
C ASP A 147 15.59 -6.25 -19.07
N GLN A 148 14.80 -5.88 -20.06
CA GLN A 148 15.29 -5.29 -21.30
C GLN A 148 14.86 -3.84 -21.32
N GLU A 149 15.69 -2.98 -21.89
CA GLU A 149 15.47 -1.55 -21.87
C GLU A 149 15.58 -0.96 -23.26
N ASN A 150 14.84 0.10 -23.50
CA ASN A 150 15.01 0.99 -24.64
C ASN A 150 14.69 2.42 -24.22
N VAL A 151 14.78 3.34 -25.18
CA VAL A 151 14.60 4.75 -24.94
C VAL A 151 13.67 5.32 -26.00
N VAL A 152 12.65 6.04 -25.56
CA VAL A 152 11.65 6.70 -26.39
C VAL A 152 11.91 8.20 -26.34
N GLY A 153 12.20 8.78 -27.52
CA GLY A 153 12.28 10.22 -27.68
C GLY A 153 13.65 10.88 -27.52
N CYS A 154 14.76 10.18 -27.21
CA CYS A 154 16.07 10.83 -27.03
C CYS A 154 16.86 11.10 -28.34
N GLY A 155 16.21 11.63 -29.40
CA GLY A 155 16.85 11.94 -30.69
C GLY A 155 17.21 13.42 -30.89
N VAL A 156 18.34 13.72 -31.57
CA VAL A 156 18.70 15.10 -31.94
C VAL A 156 17.75 15.65 -33.01
N GLY A 157 17.03 16.72 -32.67
CA GLY A 157 16.57 17.72 -33.64
C GLY A 157 15.08 17.80 -33.97
N THR A 158 14.19 17.00 -33.38
CA THR A 158 12.72 17.15 -33.58
C THR A 158 11.83 16.51 -32.51
N VAL A 159 12.37 15.85 -31.48
CA VAL A 159 11.49 15.20 -30.48
C VAL A 159 11.01 16.24 -29.47
N PRO A 160 9.69 16.29 -29.18
CA PRO A 160 9.20 17.11 -28.08
C PRO A 160 9.74 16.65 -26.73
N GLY A 161 9.98 17.60 -25.82
CA GLY A 161 10.20 17.25 -24.42
C GLY A 161 9.01 16.46 -23.88
N ALA A 162 9.25 15.65 -22.86
CA ALA A 162 8.27 14.75 -22.25
C ALA A 162 8.08 15.13 -20.78
N ASP A 163 6.87 14.97 -20.25
CA ASP A 163 6.54 15.17 -18.83
C ASP A 163 5.29 14.33 -18.50
N ARG A 164 5.08 13.91 -17.25
CA ARG A 164 3.91 13.11 -16.82
C ARG A 164 3.63 11.91 -17.74
N GLN A 165 4.57 10.99 -17.89
CA GLN A 165 4.37 9.81 -18.75
C GLN A 165 3.56 8.72 -18.06
N TRP A 166 2.70 8.07 -18.82
CA TRP A 166 1.84 7.01 -18.32
C TRP A 166 1.65 5.88 -19.35
N LEU A 167 1.46 4.67 -18.84
CA LEU A 167 1.27 3.43 -19.57
C LEU A 167 -0.21 3.02 -19.50
N ALA A 168 -0.77 2.64 -20.64
CA ALA A 168 -2.07 1.98 -20.71
C ALA A 168 -1.99 0.67 -21.52
N VAL A 169 -2.35 -0.45 -20.89
CA VAL A 169 -2.25 -1.78 -21.51
C VAL A 169 -3.61 -2.28 -21.97
N TYR A 170 -3.78 -2.47 -23.27
CA TYR A 170 -4.93 -3.15 -23.86
C TYR A 170 -4.64 -4.65 -24.00
N ASP A 171 -5.15 -5.44 -23.06
CA ASP A 171 -5.05 -6.90 -23.08
C ASP A 171 -6.33 -7.53 -22.51
N PRO A 172 -7.46 -7.48 -23.23
CA PRO A 172 -8.70 -8.03 -22.69
C PRO A 172 -8.64 -9.54 -22.51
N ALA A 173 -9.29 -10.00 -21.44
CA ALA A 173 -9.42 -11.41 -21.11
C ALA A 173 -10.11 -12.22 -22.23
N PRO A 174 -9.81 -13.52 -22.36
CA PRO A 174 -10.55 -14.41 -23.25
C PRO A 174 -12.06 -14.36 -22.97
N GLY A 175 -12.86 -14.23 -24.03
CA GLY A 175 -14.32 -14.13 -23.92
C GLY A 175 -14.85 -12.71 -23.71
N SER A 176 -14.00 -11.71 -23.49
CA SER A 176 -14.41 -10.30 -23.53
C SER A 176 -15.06 -9.95 -24.88
N PRO A 177 -16.14 -9.15 -24.90
CA PRO A 177 -16.76 -8.72 -26.14
C PRO A 177 -15.74 -7.98 -27.03
N ASN A 178 -15.62 -8.40 -28.29
CA ASN A 178 -14.72 -7.78 -29.25
C ASN A 178 -15.41 -6.59 -29.94
N LEU A 179 -15.32 -5.39 -29.34
CA LEU A 179 -15.84 -4.15 -29.92
C LEU A 179 -14.73 -3.19 -30.37
N SER A 180 -13.48 -3.63 -30.35
CA SER A 180 -12.33 -2.86 -30.82
C SER A 180 -12.08 -3.12 -32.32
N ALA A 181 -11.92 -2.05 -33.10
CA ALA A 181 -11.56 -2.16 -34.52
C ALA A 181 -10.20 -2.85 -34.71
N TYR A 182 -9.25 -2.61 -33.81
CA TYR A 182 -7.93 -3.22 -33.81
C TYR A 182 -8.00 -4.74 -33.66
N ARG A 183 -8.72 -5.24 -32.65
CA ARG A 183 -8.90 -6.69 -32.46
C ARG A 183 -9.75 -7.32 -33.56
N ALA A 184 -10.78 -6.64 -34.06
CA ALA A 184 -11.57 -7.10 -35.20
C ALA A 184 -10.72 -7.28 -36.46
N ALA A 185 -9.67 -6.47 -36.64
CA ALA A 185 -8.70 -6.58 -37.72
C ALA A 185 -7.57 -7.61 -37.46
N GLY A 186 -7.60 -8.33 -36.33
CA GLY A 186 -6.57 -9.31 -35.97
C GLY A 186 -5.32 -8.70 -35.33
N GLY A 187 -5.44 -7.50 -34.73
CA GLY A 187 -4.37 -6.86 -33.96
C GLY A 187 -3.84 -7.75 -32.82
N ALA A 188 -2.54 -7.66 -32.57
CA ALA A 188 -1.85 -8.43 -31.53
C ALA A 188 -2.14 -7.86 -30.13
N THR A 189 -2.26 -8.72 -29.13
CA THR A 189 -2.35 -8.30 -27.73
C THR A 189 -1.29 -8.98 -26.87
N PRO A 190 -0.72 -8.29 -25.87
CA PRO A 190 -1.05 -6.92 -25.42
C PRO A 190 -0.69 -5.82 -26.44
N LEU A 191 -1.47 -4.75 -26.46
CA LEU A 191 -1.11 -3.48 -27.11
C LEU A 191 -0.90 -2.45 -26.01
N ILE A 192 0.33 -1.96 -25.88
CA ILE A 192 0.77 -1.04 -24.84
C ILE A 192 0.79 0.36 -25.44
N TYR A 193 0.12 1.30 -24.78
CA TYR A 193 0.27 2.71 -25.08
C TYR A 193 1.19 3.37 -24.05
N LEU A 194 2.08 4.23 -24.53
CA LEU A 194 2.86 5.16 -23.71
C LEU A 194 2.40 6.58 -24.09
N GLU A 195 1.80 7.25 -23.13
CA GLU A 195 1.38 8.64 -23.20
C GLU A 195 2.36 9.50 -22.42
N TYR A 196 2.54 10.75 -22.85
CA TYR A 196 3.24 11.78 -22.09
C TYR A 196 2.81 13.17 -22.56
N ASN A 197 2.93 14.16 -21.69
CA ASN A 197 2.77 15.56 -22.05
C ASN A 197 3.87 15.97 -23.06
N ASN A 198 3.44 16.41 -24.23
CA ASN A 198 4.31 16.92 -25.28
C ASN A 198 4.65 18.38 -24.99
N LEU A 199 5.80 18.65 -24.37
CA LEU A 199 6.18 20.02 -23.96
C LEU A 199 6.28 21.04 -25.10
N ASN A 200 6.29 20.60 -26.36
CA ASN A 200 6.35 21.46 -27.54
C ASN A 200 5.09 21.36 -28.41
N GLY A 201 4.01 20.75 -27.91
CA GLY A 201 2.78 20.49 -28.67
C GLY A 201 1.85 21.71 -28.71
N PRO A 202 0.99 21.82 -29.73
CA PRO A 202 0.08 22.95 -29.90
C PRO A 202 -1.24 22.81 -29.12
N GLY A 203 -1.47 21.69 -28.42
CA GLY A 203 -2.68 21.49 -27.62
C GLY A 203 -2.70 22.36 -26.36
N PRO A 204 -3.86 22.54 -25.69
CA PRO A 204 -3.94 23.10 -24.34
C PRO A 204 -2.97 22.40 -23.39
N ASN A 205 -2.24 23.18 -22.59
CA ASN A 205 -1.16 22.68 -21.73
C ASN A 205 -0.17 21.78 -22.49
N ASN A 206 0.13 22.17 -23.73
CA ASN A 206 0.95 21.49 -24.73
C ASN A 206 0.38 20.16 -25.29
N GLY A 207 -0.59 19.54 -24.60
CA GLY A 207 -1.29 18.33 -25.05
C GLY A 207 -0.47 17.05 -24.92
N ALA A 208 -1.09 15.92 -25.29
CA ALA A 208 -0.50 14.59 -25.17
C ALA A 208 0.26 14.16 -26.44
N GLN A 209 1.34 13.40 -26.28
CA GLN A 209 1.87 12.52 -27.32
C GLN A 209 1.52 11.08 -26.97
N TRP A 210 0.88 10.38 -27.89
CA TRP A 210 0.57 8.97 -27.74
C TRP A 210 1.47 8.11 -28.62
N ASN A 211 2.04 7.07 -28.02
CA ASN A 211 2.81 6.05 -28.72
C ASN A 211 2.27 4.66 -28.39
N LYS A 212 2.50 3.69 -29.27
CA LYS A 212 2.08 2.29 -29.08
C LYS A 212 3.20 1.32 -29.35
N SER A 213 3.12 0.19 -28.66
CA SER A 213 4.03 -0.95 -28.78
C SER A 213 3.29 -2.28 -28.57
N THR A 214 3.85 -3.36 -29.09
CA THR A 214 3.40 -4.74 -28.80
C THR A 214 4.44 -5.53 -28.00
N ASP A 215 5.63 -4.98 -27.81
CA ASP A 215 6.71 -5.58 -27.03
C ASP A 215 7.06 -4.78 -25.76
N GLY A 216 6.60 -3.53 -25.65
CA GLY A 216 6.89 -2.62 -24.55
C GLY A 216 8.23 -1.90 -24.65
N LEU A 217 8.99 -2.10 -25.72
CA LEU A 217 10.33 -1.54 -25.92
C LEU A 217 10.40 -0.64 -27.15
N ILE A 218 9.80 -1.05 -28.26
CA ILE A 218 9.82 -0.30 -29.51
C ILE A 218 8.46 0.39 -29.66
N TYR A 219 8.48 1.69 -29.43
CA TYR A 219 7.30 2.54 -29.54
C TYR A 219 7.25 3.25 -30.89
N THR A 220 6.03 3.35 -31.42
CA THR A 220 5.72 4.11 -32.64
C THR A 220 4.55 5.04 -32.37
N ASN A 221 4.46 6.14 -33.12
CA ASN A 221 3.35 7.08 -32.96
C ASN A 221 1.98 6.37 -33.02
N ALA A 222 1.12 6.71 -32.06
CA ALA A 222 -0.25 6.21 -31.96
C ALA A 222 -1.30 7.29 -32.22
N THR A 223 -0.93 8.56 -32.42
CA THR A 223 -1.88 9.62 -32.78
C THR A 223 -2.16 9.63 -34.28
N GLY A 224 -3.41 9.38 -34.70
CA GLY A 224 -3.77 9.23 -36.12
C GLY A 224 -3.90 10.54 -36.91
N ASP A 225 -4.25 11.62 -36.23
CA ASP A 225 -4.62 12.90 -36.87
C ASP A 225 -3.45 13.91 -36.95
N GLU A 226 -2.22 13.45 -36.72
CA GLU A 226 -1.00 14.24 -36.89
C GLU A 226 -0.56 14.32 -38.37
N VAL A 227 -0.35 15.54 -38.88
CA VAL A 227 0.22 15.79 -40.21
C VAL A 227 1.76 15.76 -40.12
N LEU A 228 2.38 14.80 -40.81
CA LEU A 228 3.65 14.17 -40.43
C LEU A 228 3.53 13.44 -39.08
N PRO A 229 3.23 12.12 -39.10
CA PRO A 229 3.04 11.32 -37.90
C PRO A 229 4.23 11.34 -36.95
N GLY A 230 3.98 11.48 -35.65
CA GLY A 230 4.98 11.48 -34.59
C GLY A 230 5.73 12.79 -34.42
N SER A 231 5.31 13.86 -35.12
CA SER A 231 5.90 15.18 -34.95
C SER A 231 5.28 15.95 -33.79
N GLY A 232 4.02 15.68 -33.45
CA GLY A 232 3.28 16.41 -32.42
C GLY A 232 3.17 17.93 -32.64
N GLN A 233 3.64 18.47 -33.77
CA GLN A 233 3.75 19.92 -34.00
C GLN A 233 2.47 20.59 -34.54
N PRO A 234 1.64 19.95 -35.41
CA PRO A 234 0.39 20.55 -35.86
C PRO A 234 -0.83 20.17 -35.01
N TYR A 235 -0.73 19.12 -34.19
CA TYR A 235 -1.80 18.63 -33.33
C TYR A 235 -1.22 17.79 -32.17
N SER A 236 -1.75 18.02 -30.95
CA SER A 236 -1.53 17.16 -29.78
C SER A 236 -2.86 17.09 -29.02
N PRO A 237 -3.43 15.89 -28.78
CA PRO A 237 -4.70 15.72 -28.09
C PRO A 237 -4.73 16.41 -26.72
N PHE A 238 -5.90 16.93 -26.34
CA PHE A 238 -6.15 17.42 -24.99
C PHE A 238 -6.10 16.27 -23.97
N GLY A 239 -5.52 16.54 -22.78
CA GLY A 239 -5.70 15.69 -21.60
C GLY A 239 -4.43 15.14 -20.93
N ALA A 240 -3.22 15.58 -21.32
CA ALA A 240 -1.98 15.15 -20.69
C ALA A 240 -1.82 15.72 -19.27
N ASP A 241 -2.43 15.03 -18.30
CA ASP A 241 -2.37 15.34 -16.87
C ASP A 241 -2.13 14.05 -16.06
N GLY A 242 -3.15 13.47 -15.40
CA GLY A 242 -3.03 12.17 -14.72
C GLY A 242 -3.09 10.95 -15.65
N TYR A 243 -2.89 9.75 -15.08
CA TYR A 243 -2.85 8.52 -15.87
C TYR A 243 -4.12 8.27 -16.71
N PRO A 244 -3.98 7.72 -17.92
CA PRO A 244 -5.12 7.44 -18.78
C PRO A 244 -5.82 6.12 -18.41
N ALA A 245 -7.15 6.13 -18.40
CA ALA A 245 -7.94 4.90 -18.31
C ALA A 245 -8.10 4.24 -19.69
N ILE A 246 -8.32 2.92 -19.72
CA ILE A 246 -8.56 2.16 -20.96
C ILE A 246 -9.72 1.17 -20.82
N ASP A 247 -10.66 1.18 -21.76
CA ASP A 247 -11.76 0.22 -21.81
C ASP A 247 -11.33 -1.06 -22.52
N GLN A 248 -11.18 -2.14 -21.77
CA GLN A 248 -10.77 -3.45 -22.31
C GLN A 248 -11.76 -4.01 -23.37
N VAL A 249 -13.01 -3.52 -23.42
CA VAL A 249 -14.00 -3.96 -24.43
C VAL A 249 -13.80 -3.28 -25.78
N THR A 250 -13.60 -1.96 -25.80
CA THR A 250 -13.53 -1.17 -27.05
C THR A 250 -12.11 -0.78 -27.44
N GLY A 251 -11.15 -0.84 -26.51
CA GLY A 251 -9.80 -0.30 -26.66
C GLY A 251 -9.73 1.22 -26.65
N LYS A 252 -10.83 1.91 -26.30
CA LYS A 252 -10.83 3.37 -26.13
C LYS A 252 -10.00 3.76 -24.92
N VAL A 253 -9.24 4.84 -25.07
CA VAL A 253 -8.47 5.47 -23.98
C VAL A 253 -9.13 6.79 -23.58
N PHE A 254 -8.93 7.18 -22.33
CA PHE A 254 -9.62 8.30 -21.68
C PHE A 254 -8.62 9.17 -20.93
N GLN A 255 -8.68 10.47 -21.16
CA GLN A 255 -7.87 11.46 -20.45
C GLN A 255 -8.75 12.62 -19.99
N ALA A 256 -8.49 13.12 -18.79
CA ALA A 256 -9.18 14.27 -18.23
C ALA A 256 -8.18 15.34 -17.79
N ALA A 257 -8.51 16.60 -18.05
CA ALA A 257 -7.73 17.74 -17.60
C ALA A 257 -8.61 19.00 -17.47
N GLY A 258 -8.08 20.01 -16.81
CA GLY A 258 -8.67 21.32 -16.65
C GLY A 258 -8.64 22.14 -17.93
N CYS A 259 -9.71 22.91 -18.12
CA CYS A 259 -9.85 23.80 -19.26
C CYS A 259 -10.50 25.11 -18.80
N ASP A 260 -9.79 26.21 -19.03
CA ASP A 260 -10.29 27.57 -18.81
C ASP A 260 -9.82 28.51 -19.94
N SER A 261 -10.06 29.82 -19.79
CA SER A 261 -9.65 30.79 -20.80
C SER A 261 -8.14 30.94 -20.96
N LYS A 262 -7.36 30.51 -19.96
CA LYS A 262 -5.89 30.56 -19.94
C LYS A 262 -5.29 29.30 -20.57
N THR A 263 -5.82 28.13 -20.26
CA THR A 263 -5.30 26.84 -20.76
C THR A 263 -5.87 26.47 -22.12
N CYS A 264 -7.14 26.78 -22.39
CA CYS A 264 -7.85 26.42 -23.63
C CYS A 264 -8.20 27.60 -24.55
N GLY A 265 -7.76 28.83 -24.23
CA GLY A 265 -7.95 30.01 -25.06
C GLY A 265 -9.36 30.61 -25.05
N THR A 266 -9.80 31.25 -26.14
CA THR A 266 -11.07 32.01 -26.19
C THR A 266 -12.22 31.27 -26.88
N SER A 267 -12.09 29.96 -27.09
CA SER A 267 -13.18 29.11 -27.60
C SER A 267 -14.42 29.27 -26.70
N THR A 268 -15.62 29.14 -27.28
CA THR A 268 -16.87 29.11 -26.50
C THR A 268 -16.93 27.94 -25.50
N THR A 269 -16.02 26.96 -25.59
CA THR A 269 -15.83 25.87 -24.60
C THR A 269 -14.73 26.11 -23.58
N ALA A 270 -14.00 27.23 -23.63
CA ALA A 270 -13.02 27.60 -22.62
C ALA A 270 -13.69 28.18 -21.36
N VAL A 271 -14.68 27.46 -20.83
CA VAL A 271 -15.34 27.76 -19.55
C VAL A 271 -14.65 26.94 -18.48
N PRO A 272 -14.23 27.55 -17.35
CA PRO A 272 -13.58 26.85 -16.24
C PRO A 272 -14.29 25.54 -15.88
N GLY A 273 -13.61 24.42 -16.10
CA GLY A 273 -14.15 23.10 -15.82
C GLY A 273 -13.14 21.99 -16.03
N LEU A 274 -13.56 20.78 -15.68
CA LEU A 274 -12.87 19.54 -15.98
C LEU A 274 -13.50 18.91 -17.23
N TYR A 275 -12.68 18.47 -18.18
CA TYR A 275 -13.13 17.94 -19.46
C TYR A 275 -12.45 16.61 -19.78
N LEU A 276 -13.14 15.78 -20.55
CA LEU A 276 -12.71 14.45 -20.99
C LEU A 276 -12.47 14.46 -22.51
N ASN A 277 -11.36 13.87 -22.93
CA ASN A 277 -11.11 13.47 -24.31
C ASN A 277 -11.09 11.94 -24.43
N ILE A 278 -11.55 11.42 -25.58
CA ILE A 278 -11.64 9.98 -25.82
C ILE A 278 -10.87 9.63 -27.09
N GLY A 279 -9.80 8.86 -26.95
CA GLY A 279 -9.05 8.28 -28.07
C GLY A 279 -9.69 6.97 -28.51
N THR A 280 -10.11 6.87 -29.79
CA THR A 280 -10.70 5.65 -30.35
C THR A 280 -9.72 4.94 -31.27
N PRO A 281 -9.39 3.65 -31.03
CA PRO A 281 -8.47 2.93 -31.90
C PRO A 281 -9.11 2.55 -33.23
N ASP A 282 -8.38 2.76 -34.32
CA ASP A 282 -8.68 2.21 -35.65
C ASP A 282 -8.24 0.74 -35.77
N SER A 283 -8.30 0.18 -36.98
CA SER A 283 -7.88 -1.21 -37.26
C SER A 283 -6.38 -1.48 -37.04
N THR A 284 -5.56 -0.44 -36.92
CA THR A 284 -4.11 -0.53 -36.69
C THR A 284 -3.75 -0.25 -35.23
N GLY A 285 -4.72 0.10 -34.38
CA GLY A 285 -4.48 0.55 -33.00
C GLY A 285 -3.99 2.00 -32.94
N THR A 286 -4.20 2.78 -34.00
CA THR A 286 -3.94 4.22 -34.02
C THR A 286 -5.17 4.93 -33.47
N LEU A 287 -4.97 5.88 -32.56
CA LEU A 287 -6.00 6.59 -31.82
C LEU A 287 -6.46 7.83 -32.57
N HIS A 288 -7.78 7.98 -32.65
CA HIS A 288 -8.47 9.17 -33.14
C HIS A 288 -9.26 9.80 -31.99
N PHE A 289 -8.91 11.04 -31.64
CA PHE A 289 -9.48 11.73 -30.49
C PHE A 289 -10.66 12.64 -30.89
N LEU A 290 -11.51 12.96 -29.92
CA LEU A 290 -12.74 13.73 -30.17
C LEU A 290 -12.44 15.14 -30.69
N ASP A 291 -11.36 15.72 -30.19
CA ASP A 291 -10.93 17.08 -30.51
C ASP A 291 -10.13 17.17 -31.83
N ALA A 292 -9.85 16.06 -32.51
CA ALA A 292 -9.13 16.09 -33.78
C ALA A 292 -10.00 16.62 -34.93
N THR A 293 -9.43 17.47 -35.78
CA THR A 293 -10.06 17.94 -37.03
C THR A 293 -9.32 17.48 -38.30
N GLY A 294 -8.25 16.70 -38.14
CA GLY A 294 -7.34 16.26 -39.20
C GLY A 294 -6.25 17.29 -39.57
N THR A 295 -6.43 18.58 -39.22
CA THR A 295 -5.40 19.63 -39.43
C THR A 295 -5.22 20.55 -38.22
N GLY A 296 -5.73 20.15 -37.05
CA GLY A 296 -5.76 20.97 -35.83
C GLY A 296 -6.80 20.44 -34.85
N GLN A 297 -7.26 21.30 -33.95
CA GLN A 297 -8.08 20.90 -32.79
C GLN A 297 -9.41 21.67 -32.69
N ASP A 298 -10.49 20.97 -32.36
CA ASP A 298 -11.82 21.52 -32.02
C ASP A 298 -12.21 21.12 -30.59
N LEU A 299 -11.86 21.99 -29.63
CA LEU A 299 -12.15 21.79 -28.21
C LEU A 299 -13.66 21.80 -27.90
N THR A 300 -14.53 22.13 -28.85
CA THR A 300 -15.98 22.03 -28.63
C THR A 300 -16.51 20.60 -28.61
N LYS A 301 -15.67 19.65 -29.02
CA LYS A 301 -15.96 18.21 -29.02
C LYS A 301 -15.65 17.51 -27.70
N LEU A 302 -14.92 18.17 -26.80
CA LEU A 302 -14.62 17.64 -25.48
C LEU A 302 -15.90 17.44 -24.67
N ILE A 303 -15.90 16.40 -23.84
CA ILE A 303 -17.02 16.09 -22.96
C ILE A 303 -16.78 16.80 -21.63
N LYS A 304 -17.70 17.66 -21.21
CA LYS A 304 -17.59 18.33 -19.91
C LYS A 304 -17.93 17.38 -18.77
N ILE A 305 -17.01 17.24 -17.81
CA ILE A 305 -17.19 16.46 -16.58
C ILE A 305 -17.84 17.32 -15.49
N ALA A 306 -17.27 18.51 -15.24
CA ALA A 306 -17.68 19.38 -14.14
C ALA A 306 -17.41 20.87 -14.43
N ASP A 307 -18.16 21.75 -13.77
CA ASP A 307 -17.80 23.16 -13.62
C ASP A 307 -16.79 23.33 -12.46
N THR A 308 -15.79 24.19 -12.64
CA THR A 308 -14.80 24.51 -11.60
C THR A 308 -14.66 26.02 -11.39
N PRO A 309 -15.74 26.70 -10.95
CA PRO A 309 -15.78 28.17 -10.95
C PRO A 309 -14.84 28.83 -9.94
N THR A 310 -14.33 28.06 -8.98
CA THR A 310 -13.48 28.54 -7.88
C THR A 310 -11.97 28.40 -8.15
N GLY A 311 -11.60 27.73 -9.24
CA GLY A 311 -10.21 27.62 -9.72
C GLY A 311 -9.99 26.42 -10.66
N SER A 312 -8.74 26.24 -11.09
CA SER A 312 -8.33 25.12 -11.93
C SER A 312 -8.45 23.79 -11.16
N PRO A 313 -8.98 22.71 -11.78
CA PRO A 313 -8.92 21.35 -11.23
C PRO A 313 -7.52 20.71 -11.33
N ASP A 314 -6.59 21.32 -12.06
CA ASP A 314 -5.22 20.82 -12.25
C ASP A 314 -4.31 21.29 -11.11
N THR A 315 -4.63 20.92 -9.87
CA THR A 315 -3.70 21.06 -8.73
C THR A 315 -2.69 19.93 -8.77
N LEU A 316 -1.81 20.00 -9.78
CA LEU A 316 -0.90 18.97 -10.28
C LEU A 316 -1.55 17.84 -11.09
N PHE A 317 -2.67 17.25 -10.64
CA PHE A 317 -3.32 16.16 -11.37
C PHE A 317 -4.85 16.12 -11.25
N SER A 318 -5.51 15.84 -12.37
CA SER A 318 -6.86 15.31 -12.50
C SER A 318 -6.80 13.88 -13.02
N VAL A 319 -7.44 12.92 -12.34
CA VAL A 319 -7.24 11.49 -12.60
C VAL A 319 -8.55 10.79 -12.91
N VAL A 320 -8.53 9.82 -13.84
CA VAL A 320 -9.68 8.97 -14.18
C VAL A 320 -9.35 7.49 -14.02
N SER A 321 -10.26 6.74 -13.40
CA SER A 321 -10.15 5.28 -13.28
C SER A 321 -11.39 4.59 -13.81
N MET A 322 -11.25 3.36 -14.32
CA MET A 322 -12.35 2.57 -14.86
C MET A 322 -12.66 1.37 -13.98
N ASP A 323 -13.94 1.22 -13.59
CA ASP A 323 -14.41 0.03 -12.89
C ASP A 323 -14.75 -1.13 -13.85
N SER A 324 -14.96 -2.31 -13.28
CA SER A 324 -15.41 -3.51 -13.99
C SER A 324 -16.81 -3.42 -14.60
N GLY A 325 -17.63 -2.44 -14.18
CA GLY A 325 -18.92 -2.08 -14.80
C GLY A 325 -18.78 -1.16 -16.00
N ARG A 326 -17.54 -0.81 -16.40
CA ARG A 326 -17.20 0.15 -17.45
C ARG A 326 -17.70 1.57 -17.14
N ASN A 327 -17.76 1.94 -15.88
CA ASN A 327 -17.92 3.31 -15.46
C ASN A 327 -16.54 3.96 -15.30
N LEU A 328 -16.40 5.18 -15.80
CA LEU A 328 -15.29 6.05 -15.45
C LEU A 328 -15.64 6.81 -14.20
N VAL A 329 -14.67 6.93 -13.29
CA VAL A 329 -14.74 7.80 -12.11
C VAL A 329 -13.57 8.77 -12.19
N ALA A 330 -13.87 10.07 -12.13
CA ALA A 330 -12.87 11.14 -12.09
C ALA A 330 -12.71 11.65 -10.66
N VAL A 331 -11.49 11.99 -10.28
CA VAL A 331 -11.15 12.75 -9.06
C VAL A 331 -10.34 13.99 -9.43
N TRP A 332 -10.56 15.09 -8.71
CA TRP A 332 -9.77 16.30 -8.83
C TRP A 332 -9.83 17.14 -7.55
N CYS A 333 -8.87 18.04 -7.38
CA CYS A 333 -8.86 19.06 -6.33
C CYS A 333 -8.86 20.43 -6.99
N ILE A 334 -9.65 21.36 -6.46
CA ILE A 334 -9.78 22.70 -7.05
C ILE A 334 -8.74 23.64 -6.44
N SER A 335 -7.88 24.24 -7.27
CA SER A 335 -6.99 25.32 -6.82
C SER A 335 -7.80 26.52 -6.32
N SER A 336 -7.30 27.23 -5.30
CA SER A 336 -7.94 28.47 -4.87
C SER A 336 -6.99 29.39 -4.11
N SER A 337 -7.16 30.70 -4.31
CA SER A 337 -6.53 31.73 -3.47
C SER A 337 -7.20 31.87 -2.10
N THR A 338 -8.36 31.24 -1.91
CA THR A 338 -8.97 31.04 -0.60
C THR A 338 -8.69 29.59 -0.20
N PRO A 339 -7.69 29.31 0.67
CA PRO A 339 -7.23 27.94 0.89
C PRO A 339 -8.31 26.94 1.25
N ALA A 340 -9.29 27.34 2.08
CA ALA A 340 -10.43 26.50 2.48
C ALA A 340 -11.29 25.97 1.31
N ASN A 341 -11.17 26.53 0.11
CA ASN A 341 -11.88 26.06 -1.08
C ASN A 341 -11.12 24.97 -1.86
N ARG A 342 -9.89 24.63 -1.45
CA ARG A 342 -9.10 23.54 -2.03
C ARG A 342 -9.58 22.19 -1.50
N GLN A 343 -10.65 21.70 -2.13
CA GLN A 343 -11.37 20.50 -1.74
C GLN A 343 -11.38 19.47 -2.87
N VAL A 344 -11.54 18.20 -2.49
CA VAL A 344 -11.50 17.05 -3.41
C VAL A 344 -12.90 16.67 -3.83
N PHE A 345 -13.08 16.43 -5.13
CA PHE A 345 -14.36 16.10 -5.74
C PHE A 345 -14.28 14.86 -6.61
N VAL A 346 -15.40 14.16 -6.73
CA VAL A 346 -15.56 13.03 -7.65
C VAL A 346 -16.81 13.14 -8.51
N SER A 347 -16.75 12.51 -9.67
CA SER A 347 -17.90 12.29 -10.56
C SER A 347 -17.71 11.02 -11.37
N ALA A 348 -18.80 10.41 -11.85
CA ALA A 348 -18.76 9.20 -12.65
C ALA A 348 -19.65 9.26 -13.90
N ALA A 349 -19.27 8.52 -14.95
CA ALA A 349 -20.07 8.32 -16.16
C ALA A 349 -19.95 6.88 -16.67
N SER A 350 -21.05 6.33 -17.20
CA SER A 350 -21.09 4.95 -17.69
C SER A 350 -20.89 4.84 -19.20
N ALA A 351 -20.35 3.70 -19.63
CA ALA A 351 -20.30 3.30 -21.04
C ALA A 351 -21.67 3.31 -21.73
N ALA A 352 -22.78 3.15 -20.99
CA ALA A 352 -24.14 3.19 -21.53
C ALA A 352 -24.52 4.55 -22.11
N SER A 353 -23.89 5.63 -21.62
CA SER A 353 -24.00 6.99 -22.19
C SER A 353 -22.90 7.33 -23.19
N GLY A 354 -22.03 6.36 -23.52
CA GLY A 354 -20.77 6.63 -24.20
C GLY A 354 -19.82 7.51 -23.38
N TRP A 355 -19.91 7.45 -22.05
CA TRP A 355 -19.18 8.29 -21.09
C TRP A 355 -19.43 9.80 -21.24
N ALA A 356 -20.56 10.18 -21.83
CA ALA A 356 -20.92 11.58 -22.08
C ALA A 356 -21.85 12.19 -21.03
N SER A 357 -22.45 11.39 -20.15
CA SER A 357 -23.37 11.86 -19.10
C SER A 357 -22.78 11.59 -17.71
N TRP A 358 -22.21 12.64 -17.11
CA TRP A 358 -21.56 12.59 -15.80
C TRP A 358 -22.53 12.89 -14.67
N THR A 359 -22.32 12.24 -13.52
CA THR A 359 -23.03 12.57 -12.27
C THR A 359 -22.75 14.01 -11.85
N LYS A 360 -23.59 14.57 -10.97
CA LYS A 360 -23.25 15.82 -10.31
C LYS A 360 -21.97 15.61 -9.47
N PRO A 361 -20.97 16.52 -9.53
CA PRO A 361 -19.80 16.46 -8.68
C PRO A 361 -20.17 16.38 -7.19
N VAL A 362 -19.45 15.53 -6.45
CA VAL A 362 -19.60 15.35 -5.01
C VAL A 362 -18.28 15.61 -4.33
N GLN A 363 -18.27 16.50 -3.34
CA GLN A 363 -17.12 16.72 -2.49
C GLN A 363 -16.92 15.49 -1.59
N VAL A 364 -15.70 14.98 -1.53
CA VAL A 364 -15.35 13.78 -0.74
C VAL A 364 -14.43 14.09 0.46
N SER A 365 -13.81 15.26 0.49
CA SER A 365 -13.16 15.82 1.67
C SER A 365 -14.15 16.52 2.62
N ASP A 366 -13.80 16.65 3.90
CA ASP A 366 -14.66 17.23 4.94
C ASP A 366 -14.40 18.72 5.25
N ALA A 367 -13.32 19.29 4.71
CA ALA A 367 -12.90 20.68 4.93
C ALA A 367 -12.65 21.06 6.41
N SER A 368 -12.28 20.09 7.25
CA SER A 368 -12.16 20.27 8.70
C SER A 368 -10.71 20.35 9.19
N MET A 369 -10.41 21.46 9.87
CA MET A 369 -9.14 21.64 10.60
C MET A 369 -8.99 20.65 11.78
N THR A 370 -10.08 20.09 12.28
CA THR A 370 -10.03 19.16 13.44
C THR A 370 -9.63 17.75 13.02
N THR A 371 -10.05 17.33 11.82
CA THR A 371 -9.70 16.01 11.28
C THR A 371 -8.36 16.03 10.55
N GLY A 372 -7.90 17.21 10.14
CA GLY A 372 -6.66 17.38 9.37
C GLY A 372 -6.90 17.50 7.86
N ASP A 373 -8.12 17.78 7.42
CA ASP A 373 -8.57 17.76 6.02
C ASP A 373 -9.14 19.13 5.60
N ALA A 374 -8.51 20.21 6.08
CA ALA A 374 -8.96 21.59 5.83
C ALA A 374 -8.62 22.09 4.42
N VAL A 375 -7.43 21.72 3.92
CA VAL A 375 -6.88 22.12 2.62
C VAL A 375 -6.23 20.91 1.97
N ASN A 376 -6.57 20.64 0.72
CA ASN A 376 -6.23 19.38 0.05
C ASN A 376 -5.42 19.55 -1.22
N VAL A 377 -4.54 18.60 -1.51
CA VAL A 377 -3.70 18.53 -2.71
C VAL A 377 -3.47 17.08 -3.14
N PHE A 378 -2.96 16.89 -4.36
CA PHE A 378 -2.51 15.62 -4.94
C PHE A 378 -3.58 14.51 -4.91
N PRO A 379 -4.76 14.73 -5.51
CA PRO A 379 -5.79 13.71 -5.53
C PRO A 379 -5.41 12.54 -6.45
N TRP A 380 -5.66 11.31 -6.02
CA TRP A 380 -5.56 10.09 -6.83
C TRP A 380 -6.79 9.20 -6.67
N ILE A 381 -7.00 8.27 -7.60
CA ILE A 381 -8.16 7.36 -7.56
C ILE A 381 -7.90 6.01 -8.20
N LYS A 382 -8.45 4.97 -7.57
CA LYS A 382 -8.61 3.64 -8.16
C LYS A 382 -10.07 3.20 -8.15
N ALA A 383 -10.55 2.70 -9.27
CA ALA A 383 -11.85 2.07 -9.40
C ALA A 383 -11.70 0.53 -9.45
N GLY A 384 -12.71 -0.20 -8.95
CA GLY A 384 -12.67 -1.66 -8.86
C GLY A 384 -13.98 -2.32 -9.32
N GLY A 385 -14.82 -2.71 -8.37
CA GLY A 385 -16.16 -3.25 -8.65
C GLY A 385 -17.11 -2.19 -9.24
N PRO A 386 -18.23 -2.59 -9.87
CA PRO A 386 -19.15 -1.62 -10.50
C PRO A 386 -19.66 -0.57 -9.51
N GLY A 387 -19.42 0.70 -9.84
CA GLY A 387 -19.78 1.88 -9.06
C GLY A 387 -18.87 2.15 -7.86
N ARG A 388 -17.76 1.43 -7.67
CA ARG A 388 -16.90 1.53 -6.49
C ARG A 388 -15.52 2.08 -6.83
N ALA A 389 -15.08 3.06 -6.06
CA ALA A 389 -13.75 3.63 -6.17
C ALA A 389 -13.24 4.14 -4.82
N ASP A 390 -11.92 4.13 -4.63
CA ASP A 390 -11.24 4.76 -3.51
C ASP A 390 -10.49 5.99 -4.05
N ALA A 391 -10.85 7.16 -3.53
CA ALA A 391 -10.15 8.41 -3.82
C ALA A 391 -9.25 8.78 -2.64
N VAL A 392 -8.00 9.15 -2.91
CA VAL A 392 -7.00 9.52 -1.89
C VAL A 392 -6.46 10.93 -2.15
N TRP A 393 -5.99 11.60 -1.10
CA TRP A 393 -5.32 12.91 -1.20
C TRP A 393 -4.49 13.22 0.05
N TYR A 394 -3.63 14.25 -0.06
CA TYR A 394 -2.97 14.87 1.08
C TYR A 394 -3.84 15.99 1.65
N GLY A 395 -4.13 15.92 2.95
CA GLY A 395 -4.92 16.91 3.67
C GLY A 395 -4.15 17.59 4.79
N SER A 396 -4.34 18.91 4.91
CA SER A 396 -3.71 19.77 5.92
C SER A 396 -4.63 20.09 7.10
N ASP A 397 -4.05 20.20 8.30
CA ASP A 397 -4.72 20.70 9.51
C ASP A 397 -5.08 22.20 9.47
N LYS A 398 -4.56 22.97 8.51
CA LYS A 398 -4.68 24.44 8.49
C LYS A 398 -5.28 24.97 7.19
N ASN A 399 -6.07 26.03 7.35
CA ASN A 399 -6.61 26.83 6.24
C ASN A 399 -5.59 27.87 5.73
N VAL A 400 -4.45 27.40 5.25
CA VAL A 400 -3.34 28.22 4.73
C VAL A 400 -2.96 27.76 3.33
N ASP A 401 -2.26 28.62 2.59
CA ASP A 401 -1.74 28.24 1.27
C ASP A 401 -0.76 27.06 1.44
N PRO A 402 -0.94 25.92 0.72
CA PRO A 402 -0.06 24.76 0.86
C PRO A 402 1.43 25.08 0.78
N SER A 403 1.81 26.04 -0.07
CA SER A 403 3.20 26.43 -0.31
C SER A 403 3.72 27.53 0.64
N SER A 404 3.04 27.76 1.76
CA SER A 404 3.43 28.78 2.75
C SER A 404 3.91 28.13 4.05
N HIS A 405 5.00 28.65 4.62
CA HIS A 405 5.59 28.15 5.87
C HIS A 405 4.76 28.54 7.10
N ASN A 406 3.71 27.79 7.41
CA ASN A 406 2.81 28.03 8.53
C ASN A 406 2.80 26.89 9.55
N ASN A 407 3.79 25.99 9.49
CA ASN A 407 3.92 24.79 10.32
C ASN A 407 2.68 23.89 10.22
N GLN A 408 2.05 23.82 9.05
CA GLN A 408 0.93 22.91 8.82
C GLN A 408 1.39 21.45 8.86
N VAL A 409 0.44 20.57 9.11
CA VAL A 409 0.63 19.15 9.32
C VAL A 409 -0.21 18.41 8.30
N TRP A 410 0.37 17.43 7.64
CA TRP A 410 -0.27 16.73 6.53
C TRP A 410 -0.49 15.25 6.82
N ASN A 411 -1.62 14.73 6.35
CA ASN A 411 -2.00 13.31 6.46
C ASN A 411 -2.52 12.83 5.12
N VAL A 412 -2.52 11.50 4.92
CA VAL A 412 -3.21 10.88 3.80
C VAL A 412 -4.64 10.57 4.20
N PHE A 413 -5.59 10.98 3.37
CA PHE A 413 -6.99 10.64 3.49
C PHE A 413 -7.43 9.72 2.36
N MET A 414 -8.41 8.88 2.65
CA MET A 414 -9.10 8.06 1.66
C MET A 414 -10.62 8.22 1.84
N ASN A 415 -11.35 8.33 0.75
CA ASN A 415 -12.81 8.19 0.74
C ASN A 415 -13.23 7.03 -0.15
N GLN A 416 -13.85 6.01 0.44
CA GLN A 416 -14.50 4.96 -0.34
C GLN A 416 -15.85 5.43 -0.84
N ILE A 417 -16.00 5.42 -2.17
CA ILE A 417 -17.15 5.96 -2.88
C ILE A 417 -17.93 4.80 -3.51
N VAL A 418 -19.25 4.80 -3.33
CA VAL A 418 -20.15 3.80 -3.91
C VAL A 418 -21.30 4.48 -4.65
N PHE A 419 -21.16 4.63 -5.96
CA PHE A 419 -22.21 5.11 -6.86
C PHE A 419 -23.30 4.03 -7.05
N PRO A 420 -24.59 4.38 -6.95
CA PRO A 420 -25.67 3.45 -7.26
C PRO A 420 -25.63 3.02 -8.73
N THR A 421 -25.61 1.71 -8.97
CA THR A 421 -25.59 1.10 -10.30
C THR A 421 -26.92 0.40 -10.62
N ASN A 422 -27.22 0.26 -11.91
CA ASN A 422 -28.35 -0.53 -12.40
C ASN A 422 -27.94 -2.01 -12.59
N ALA A 423 -28.87 -2.85 -13.06
CA ALA A 423 -28.61 -4.28 -13.28
C ALA A 423 -27.51 -4.59 -14.30
N SER A 424 -27.11 -3.65 -15.16
CA SER A 424 -25.98 -3.81 -16.07
C SER A 424 -24.65 -3.30 -15.48
N GLY A 425 -24.63 -2.89 -14.21
CA GLY A 425 -23.47 -2.29 -13.56
C GLY A 425 -23.23 -0.81 -13.90
N ALA A 426 -24.10 -0.17 -14.70
CA ALA A 426 -23.92 1.22 -15.09
C ALA A 426 -24.40 2.16 -13.99
N VAL A 427 -23.64 3.23 -13.70
CA VAL A 427 -24.05 4.27 -12.75
C VAL A 427 -25.38 4.90 -13.17
N THR A 428 -26.25 5.14 -12.18
CA THR A 428 -27.62 5.62 -12.38
C THR A 428 -27.77 7.14 -12.44
N GLY A 429 -26.71 7.88 -12.09
CA GLY A 429 -26.75 9.34 -11.95
C GLY A 429 -27.10 9.84 -10.54
N ALA A 430 -27.52 8.94 -9.63
CA ALA A 430 -27.77 9.27 -8.23
C ALA A 430 -26.47 9.53 -7.44
N SER A 431 -26.57 10.27 -6.35
CA SER A 431 -25.43 10.55 -5.47
C SER A 431 -24.85 9.25 -4.88
N PRO A 432 -23.51 9.15 -4.76
CA PRO A 432 -22.85 8.02 -4.12
C PRO A 432 -23.02 8.04 -2.60
N ALA A 433 -22.84 6.87 -1.98
CA ALA A 433 -22.46 6.78 -0.58
C ALA A 433 -20.96 7.02 -0.45
N THR A 434 -20.52 7.61 0.67
CA THR A 434 -19.12 7.95 0.94
C THR A 434 -18.72 7.50 2.35
N MET A 435 -17.45 7.12 2.51
CA MET A 435 -16.84 6.80 3.80
C MET A 435 -15.43 7.37 3.84
N LEU A 436 -15.25 8.51 4.51
CA LEU A 436 -13.97 9.17 4.71
C LEU A 436 -13.21 8.55 5.88
N VAL A 437 -11.93 8.27 5.69
CA VAL A 437 -10.99 7.81 6.71
C VAL A 437 -9.63 8.48 6.54
N LYS A 438 -8.92 8.68 7.65
CA LYS A 438 -7.50 9.04 7.63
C LYS A 438 -6.69 7.74 7.52
N ALA A 439 -5.90 7.60 6.47
CA ALA A 439 -5.12 6.39 6.21
C ALA A 439 -3.82 6.36 7.04
N THR A 440 -3.15 7.51 7.21
CA THR A 440 -1.90 7.57 7.97
C THR A 440 -2.14 7.48 9.49
N PRO A 441 -1.34 6.68 10.22
CA PRO A 441 -1.45 6.59 11.68
C PRO A 441 -1.02 7.92 12.34
N HIS A 442 0.07 8.52 11.85
CA HIS A 442 0.59 9.82 12.27
C HIS A 442 0.59 10.83 11.10
N PRO A 443 0.98 12.10 11.32
CA PRO A 443 1.31 12.99 10.21
C PRO A 443 2.46 12.46 9.38
N MET A 444 2.35 12.53 8.06
CA MET A 444 3.40 12.07 7.14
C MET A 444 4.29 13.22 6.62
N HIS A 445 3.88 14.47 6.80
CA HIS A 445 4.65 15.64 6.35
C HIS A 445 4.35 16.86 7.21
N TYR A 446 5.34 17.76 7.27
CA TYR A 446 5.28 19.00 8.05
C TYR A 446 5.69 20.21 7.22
N ASP A 447 5.07 21.34 7.52
CA ASP A 447 5.26 22.64 6.89
C ASP A 447 4.77 22.71 5.43
N ASP A 448 5.47 23.38 4.53
CA ASP A 448 4.97 23.66 3.18
C ASP A 448 5.06 22.47 2.22
N ILE A 449 4.08 22.36 1.32
CA ILE A 449 4.17 21.58 0.09
C ILE A 449 4.19 22.58 -1.07
N CYS A 450 5.30 22.64 -1.80
CA CYS A 450 5.41 23.55 -2.93
C CYS A 450 4.69 23.01 -4.17
N LEU A 451 3.68 23.75 -4.66
CA LEU A 451 2.82 23.33 -5.77
C LEU A 451 3.24 23.90 -7.13
N SER A 452 4.44 24.47 -7.23
CA SER A 452 4.91 25.14 -8.47
C SER A 452 5.73 24.22 -9.38
N GLY A 453 5.70 22.91 -9.15
CA GLY A 453 6.51 21.92 -9.87
C GLY A 453 8.00 22.28 -9.84
N SER A 454 8.70 22.17 -10.97
CA SER A 454 10.12 22.55 -11.07
C SER A 454 10.42 24.01 -10.71
N ALA A 455 9.43 24.92 -10.76
CA ALA A 455 9.66 26.31 -10.33
C ALA A 455 9.84 26.45 -8.81
N CYS A 456 9.54 25.42 -8.02
CA CYS A 456 9.82 25.37 -6.58
C CYS A 456 11.30 25.60 -6.25
N ILE A 457 12.20 25.30 -7.19
CA ILE A 457 13.64 25.56 -7.08
C ILE A 457 13.92 27.05 -6.95
N LEU A 458 13.26 27.87 -7.79
CA LEU A 458 13.47 29.31 -7.82
C LEU A 458 12.90 30.00 -6.57
N SER A 459 11.85 29.43 -6.00
CA SER A 459 11.21 29.92 -4.78
C SER A 459 11.72 29.26 -3.51
N THR A 460 12.68 28.33 -3.62
CA THR A 460 13.19 27.51 -2.50
C THR A 460 12.06 26.87 -1.69
N GLY A 461 11.04 26.33 -2.36
CA GLY A 461 9.90 25.68 -1.73
C GLY A 461 10.11 24.17 -1.60
N ASN A 462 9.54 23.57 -0.56
CA ASN A 462 9.73 22.15 -0.24
C ASN A 462 9.16 21.23 -1.33
N ARG A 463 10.03 20.39 -1.89
CA ARG A 463 9.71 19.41 -2.95
C ARG A 463 10.06 17.97 -2.55
N ASN A 464 10.11 17.65 -1.25
CA ASN A 464 10.46 16.29 -0.79
C ASN A 464 9.42 15.24 -1.20
N LEU A 465 8.15 15.62 -1.29
CA LEU A 465 7.06 14.76 -1.79
C LEU A 465 6.94 14.76 -3.32
N ALA A 466 7.65 15.70 -3.96
CA ALA A 466 7.51 16.00 -5.37
C ALA A 466 6.02 16.26 -5.78
N ASP A 467 5.48 15.65 -6.85
CA ASP A 467 4.21 16.05 -7.48
C ASP A 467 3.01 15.07 -7.30
N PHE A 468 3.18 13.78 -6.96
CA PHE A 468 2.06 12.81 -6.77
C PHE A 468 2.31 11.68 -5.77
N PHE A 469 1.26 10.89 -5.51
CA PHE A 469 1.28 9.59 -4.83
C PHE A 469 0.09 8.77 -5.31
N GLU A 470 0.08 7.45 -5.07
CA GLU A 470 -0.87 6.55 -5.71
C GLU A 470 -1.71 5.70 -4.76
N VAL A 471 -2.84 5.21 -5.28
CA VAL A 471 -3.63 4.14 -4.70
C VAL A 471 -3.91 3.07 -5.74
N ASN A 472 -3.73 1.81 -5.37
CA ASN A 472 -4.13 0.65 -6.14
C ASN A 472 -4.97 -0.29 -5.27
N ILE A 473 -5.34 -1.45 -5.80
CA ILE A 473 -6.04 -2.47 -5.03
C ILE A 473 -5.41 -3.84 -5.18
N ASP A 474 -5.44 -4.61 -4.10
CA ASP A 474 -5.02 -6.00 -4.10
C ASP A 474 -6.07 -6.94 -4.75
N ARG A 475 -5.82 -8.25 -4.69
CA ARG A 475 -6.74 -9.26 -5.23
C ARG A 475 -8.06 -9.39 -4.47
N THR A 476 -8.14 -8.88 -3.24
CA THR A 476 -9.36 -8.86 -2.41
C THR A 476 -10.16 -7.58 -2.61
N GLY A 477 -9.56 -6.57 -3.25
CA GLY A 477 -10.10 -5.24 -3.43
C GLY A 477 -9.73 -4.29 -2.29
N ALA A 478 -8.81 -4.68 -1.40
CA ALA A 478 -8.27 -3.82 -0.36
C ALA A 478 -7.42 -2.71 -1.00
N ALA A 479 -7.56 -1.48 -0.51
CA ALA A 479 -6.72 -0.37 -0.95
C ALA A 479 -5.25 -0.61 -0.55
N GLU A 480 -4.35 -0.34 -1.48
CA GLU A 480 -2.91 -0.19 -1.24
C GLU A 480 -2.52 1.24 -1.61
N ILE A 481 -2.23 2.07 -0.60
CA ILE A 481 -1.93 3.49 -0.77
C ILE A 481 -0.44 3.69 -0.53
N VAL A 482 0.31 4.12 -1.54
CA VAL A 482 1.72 4.44 -1.42
C VAL A 482 1.90 5.94 -1.22
N TYR A 483 2.77 6.36 -0.31
CA TYR A 483 3.08 7.77 -0.05
C TYR A 483 4.48 7.93 0.52
N ASP A 484 5.05 9.13 0.39
CA ASP A 484 6.30 9.48 1.06
C ASP A 484 6.02 9.97 2.49
N ASP A 485 6.64 9.33 3.48
CA ASP A 485 6.68 9.84 4.84
C ASP A 485 7.97 10.63 5.09
N THR A 486 7.83 11.96 5.14
CA THR A 486 8.93 12.88 5.46
C THR A 486 8.86 13.40 6.91
N SER A 487 8.04 12.80 7.77
CA SER A 487 7.82 13.26 9.16
C SER A 487 9.01 13.01 10.10
N ASN A 488 10.11 12.47 9.57
CA ASN A 488 11.31 12.02 10.31
C ASN A 488 12.38 13.11 10.58
N GLY A 489 12.22 14.31 10.05
CA GLY A 489 13.12 15.45 10.32
C GLY A 489 14.58 15.27 9.90
N LEU A 490 14.90 14.26 9.09
CA LEU A 490 16.26 13.99 8.62
C LEU A 490 16.77 15.13 7.71
N VAL A 491 18.03 15.47 7.90
CA VAL A 491 18.80 16.41 7.07
C VAL A 491 20.28 16.16 7.32
N GLN A 492 21.12 16.28 6.30
CA GLN A 492 22.56 16.03 6.43
C GLN A 492 23.26 17.18 7.21
N PRO A 493 23.96 16.91 8.33
CA PRO A 493 24.78 17.91 9.01
C PRO A 493 25.87 18.52 8.10
N PRO A 494 26.22 19.81 8.27
CA PRO A 494 25.82 20.72 9.34
C PRO A 494 24.51 21.49 9.06
N ASN A 495 23.74 21.10 8.05
CA ASN A 495 22.48 21.76 7.72
C ASN A 495 21.48 21.60 8.88
N LEU A 496 20.59 22.58 9.01
CA LEU A 496 19.58 22.64 10.06
C LEU A 496 18.21 22.82 9.41
N CYS A 497 17.17 22.21 9.99
CA CYS A 497 15.79 22.33 9.49
C CYS A 497 15.22 23.74 9.45
N THR A 498 15.90 24.72 10.06
CA THR A 498 15.54 26.13 9.99
C THR A 498 16.04 26.82 8.71
N ALA A 499 16.90 26.18 7.93
CA ALA A 499 17.51 26.73 6.72
C ALA A 499 16.92 26.05 5.46
N GLN A 500 15.61 26.17 5.25
CA GLN A 500 14.87 25.65 4.08
C GLN A 500 15.25 26.33 2.73
N PHE A 501 16.41 26.99 2.65
CA PHE A 501 16.82 27.77 1.48
C PHE A 501 17.39 26.90 0.35
N VAL A 502 17.89 25.71 0.67
CA VAL A 502 18.48 24.74 -0.30
C VAL A 502 18.24 23.30 0.14
N ASP A 503 18.23 23.03 1.45
CA ASP A 503 17.98 21.71 2.02
C ASP A 503 16.62 21.66 2.73
N HIS A 504 15.82 20.63 2.41
CA HIS A 504 14.51 20.40 3.03
C HIS A 504 14.56 19.20 3.97
N CYS A 505 14.16 19.41 5.23
CA CYS A 505 14.12 18.32 6.20
C CYS A 505 13.03 17.30 5.92
N GLY A 506 13.35 16.05 6.26
CA GLY A 506 12.48 14.90 6.12
C GLY A 506 12.83 14.10 4.87
N ALA A 507 13.40 12.91 5.07
CA ALA A 507 13.64 11.99 3.96
C ALA A 507 12.31 11.42 3.47
N GLY A 508 12.07 11.35 2.17
CA GLY A 508 10.87 10.74 1.58
C GLY A 508 10.91 9.22 1.68
N VAL A 509 10.56 8.69 2.86
CA VAL A 509 10.49 7.25 3.08
C VAL A 509 9.25 6.73 2.38
N ILE A 510 9.41 5.97 1.30
CA ILE A 510 8.29 5.34 0.61
C ILE A 510 7.60 4.38 1.58
N THR A 511 6.31 4.60 1.76
CA THR A 511 5.48 3.92 2.75
C THR A 511 4.17 3.46 2.12
N VAL A 512 3.73 2.23 2.43
CA VAL A 512 2.47 1.65 1.91
C VAL A 512 1.49 1.39 3.05
N ALA A 513 0.33 2.04 3.01
CA ALA A 513 -0.81 1.74 3.88
C ALA A 513 -1.78 0.77 3.20
N ARG A 514 -2.02 -0.39 3.83
CA ARG A 514 -2.95 -1.41 3.34
C ARG A 514 -4.24 -1.44 4.13
N GLN A 515 -5.36 -1.51 3.44
CA GLN A 515 -6.66 -1.67 4.08
C GLN A 515 -6.77 -3.05 4.74
N SER A 516 -6.92 -3.07 6.07
CA SER A 516 -6.98 -4.29 6.88
C SER A 516 -8.40 -4.69 7.29
N SER A 517 -9.38 -3.81 7.11
CA SER A 517 -10.77 -4.08 7.50
C SER A 517 -11.75 -3.21 6.73
N GLY A 518 -13.04 -3.56 6.83
CA GLY A 518 -14.10 -2.89 6.09
C GLY A 518 -14.33 -3.52 4.73
N ILE A 519 -15.09 -2.83 3.88
CA ILE A 519 -15.42 -3.32 2.52
C ILE A 519 -14.32 -2.86 1.57
N GLY A 520 -13.82 -3.75 0.72
CA GLY A 520 -12.92 -3.41 -0.40
C GLY A 520 -13.70 -3.06 -1.67
N LEU A 521 -12.99 -2.65 -2.72
CA LEU A 521 -13.58 -2.20 -3.97
C LEU A 521 -14.33 -3.28 -4.75
N PHE A 522 -14.12 -4.57 -4.46
CA PHE A 522 -14.94 -5.65 -5.03
C PHE A 522 -16.28 -5.87 -4.29
N GLY A 523 -16.56 -5.07 -3.25
CA GLY A 523 -17.81 -5.12 -2.49
C GLY A 523 -17.87 -6.23 -1.44
N THR A 524 -16.74 -6.89 -1.18
CA THR A 524 -16.55 -7.89 -0.13
C THR A 524 -15.75 -7.30 1.02
N ALA A 525 -15.94 -7.84 2.23
CA ALA A 525 -15.09 -7.46 3.36
C ALA A 525 -13.65 -7.93 3.13
N VAL A 526 -12.69 -7.11 3.55
CA VAL A 526 -11.26 -7.42 3.54
C VAL A 526 -10.77 -7.64 4.97
N SER A 527 -9.63 -8.32 5.12
CA SER A 527 -9.05 -8.67 6.42
C SER A 527 -7.53 -8.65 6.35
N GLY A 528 -6.90 -7.99 7.31
CA GLY A 528 -5.45 -7.97 7.53
C GLY A 528 -5.13 -7.64 8.99
N PRO A 529 -3.85 -7.60 9.38
CA PRO A 529 -3.39 -7.13 10.68
C PRO A 529 -3.92 -5.73 11.03
N SER A 530 -4.04 -5.40 12.31
CA SER A 530 -4.30 -4.00 12.70
C SER A 530 -2.99 -3.24 12.92
N ASN A 531 -3.08 -1.92 13.00
CA ASN A 531 -1.98 -1.06 13.46
C ASN A 531 -1.81 -1.03 15.00
N THR A 532 -2.44 -1.96 15.72
CA THR A 532 -2.36 -2.04 17.18
C THR A 532 -0.94 -2.44 17.61
N PRO A 533 -0.39 -1.87 18.70
CA PRO A 533 0.93 -2.26 19.15
C PRO A 533 1.04 -3.74 19.52
N VAL A 534 2.09 -4.42 19.05
CA VAL A 534 2.48 -5.81 19.34
C VAL A 534 3.95 -5.88 19.78
N SER A 535 4.37 -6.99 20.39
CA SER A 535 5.74 -7.17 20.91
C SER A 535 6.74 -7.52 19.80
N GLY A 536 6.27 -8.06 18.69
CA GLY A 536 7.07 -8.46 17.55
C GLY A 536 6.24 -8.97 16.40
N LEU A 537 6.91 -9.19 15.28
CA LEU A 537 6.35 -9.73 14.05
C LEU A 537 7.17 -10.95 13.62
N GLY A 538 6.47 -12.00 13.19
CA GLY A 538 7.09 -13.17 12.59
C GLY A 538 7.21 -13.01 11.08
N ASP A 539 8.18 -13.71 10.51
CA ASP A 539 8.47 -13.68 9.08
C ASP A 539 8.42 -15.12 8.51
N PRO A 540 7.97 -15.31 7.25
CA PRO A 540 8.12 -16.57 6.55
C PRO A 540 9.59 -17.01 6.48
N ALA A 541 9.83 -18.18 5.89
CA ALA A 541 11.20 -18.63 5.66
C ALA A 541 11.38 -18.87 4.18
N GLY A 542 12.61 -18.77 3.69
CA GLY A 542 12.92 -19.06 2.30
C GLY A 542 12.74 -17.87 1.35
N ASP A 543 12.46 -16.70 1.88
CA ASP A 543 12.15 -15.47 1.15
C ASP A 543 13.27 -14.44 1.14
N ALA A 544 14.40 -14.65 1.84
CA ALA A 544 15.66 -13.91 1.62
C ALA A 544 16.34 -14.27 0.28
N LEU A 545 15.59 -14.17 -0.81
CA LEU A 545 16.05 -14.46 -2.15
C LEU A 545 17.08 -13.42 -2.58
N PHE A 546 18.24 -13.87 -3.03
CA PHE A 546 19.23 -12.99 -3.66
C PHE A 546 19.63 -13.55 -5.04
N PRO A 547 19.37 -12.79 -6.14
CA PRO A 547 18.55 -11.58 -6.20
C PRO A 547 17.09 -11.79 -5.74
N VAL A 548 16.38 -10.73 -5.33
CA VAL A 548 15.01 -10.81 -4.77
C VAL A 548 14.06 -11.63 -5.61
N VAL A 549 14.13 -11.51 -6.93
CA VAL A 549 13.33 -12.33 -7.85
C VAL A 549 14.22 -13.32 -8.58
N GLY A 550 13.81 -14.60 -8.54
CA GLY A 550 14.49 -15.70 -9.23
C GLY A 550 15.81 -16.15 -8.59
N GLY A 551 16.24 -15.51 -7.50
CA GLY A 551 17.43 -15.89 -6.74
C GLY A 551 17.24 -17.09 -5.81
N SER A 552 18.31 -17.42 -5.09
CA SER A 552 18.28 -18.45 -4.05
C SER A 552 18.18 -17.82 -2.68
N ASN A 553 17.50 -18.51 -1.76
CA ASN A 553 17.41 -18.08 -0.37
C ASN A 553 18.81 -18.00 0.30
N GLN A 554 19.11 -16.86 0.91
CA GLN A 554 20.32 -16.60 1.67
C GLN A 554 20.04 -16.83 3.15
N ARG A 555 20.30 -18.04 3.65
CA ARG A 555 19.99 -18.45 5.03
C ARG A 555 20.61 -17.56 6.13
N GLY A 556 21.73 -16.89 5.82
CA GLY A 556 22.35 -15.95 6.76
C GLY A 556 21.67 -14.58 6.78
N MET A 557 20.77 -14.29 5.84
CA MET A 557 20.00 -13.06 5.75
C MET A 557 18.50 -13.31 5.99
N ASP A 558 18.01 -14.55 5.88
CA ASP A 558 16.64 -15.01 6.13
C ASP A 558 16.20 -14.75 7.57
N ILE A 559 15.48 -13.64 7.76
CA ILE A 559 14.88 -13.22 9.03
C ILE A 559 13.67 -14.11 9.29
N ARG A 560 13.44 -14.45 10.56
CA ARG A 560 12.27 -15.23 11.00
C ARG A 560 11.36 -14.48 11.95
N SER A 561 11.87 -13.41 12.56
CA SER A 561 11.10 -12.51 13.41
C SER A 561 11.93 -11.31 13.83
N SER A 562 11.25 -10.19 14.11
CA SER A 562 11.79 -9.05 14.85
C SER A 562 10.90 -8.73 16.05
N SER A 563 11.48 -8.39 17.20
CA SER A 563 10.74 -8.12 18.44
C SER A 563 11.46 -7.12 19.35
N LEU A 564 10.67 -6.37 20.12
CA LEU A 564 11.13 -5.39 21.10
C LEU A 564 10.58 -5.71 22.49
N SER A 565 11.37 -5.40 23.52
CA SER A 565 10.89 -5.38 24.91
C SER A 565 11.68 -4.37 25.73
N LEU A 566 11.00 -3.54 26.51
CA LEU A 566 11.61 -2.63 27.49
C LEU A 566 11.81 -3.32 28.86
N SER A 567 12.98 -3.17 29.48
CA SER A 567 13.24 -3.71 30.82
C SER A 567 12.31 -3.08 31.88
N PRO A 568 12.02 -3.78 32.99
CA PRO A 568 11.17 -3.25 34.06
C PRO A 568 11.66 -1.94 34.70
N ASP A 569 12.98 -1.70 34.70
CA ASP A 569 13.57 -0.45 35.19
C ASP A 569 13.52 0.69 34.15
N GLY A 570 13.06 0.41 32.93
CA GLY A 570 12.96 1.36 31.83
C GLY A 570 14.31 1.76 31.22
N GLN A 571 15.42 1.11 31.60
CA GLN A 571 16.77 1.54 31.22
C GLN A 571 17.32 0.82 29.98
N THR A 572 16.77 -0.34 29.61
CA THR A 572 17.25 -1.16 28.49
C THR A 572 16.12 -1.52 27.56
N LEU A 573 16.24 -1.15 26.29
CA LEU A 573 15.41 -1.70 25.22
C LEU A 573 16.13 -2.93 24.65
N SER A 574 15.53 -4.10 24.82
CA SER A 574 16.02 -5.34 24.23
C SER A 574 15.42 -5.51 22.83
N VAL A 575 16.28 -5.51 21.82
CA VAL A 575 15.93 -5.79 20.42
C VAL A 575 16.35 -7.22 20.12
N ARG A 576 15.40 -8.04 19.68
CA ARG A 576 15.63 -9.45 19.37
C ARG A 576 15.17 -9.77 17.95
N MET A 577 16.09 -10.35 17.18
CA MET A 577 15.83 -10.84 15.83
C MET A 577 16.17 -12.34 15.76
N GLN A 578 15.36 -13.10 15.03
CA GLN A 578 15.71 -14.47 14.67
C GLN A 578 16.14 -14.48 13.21
N VAL A 579 17.25 -15.16 12.91
CA VAL A 579 17.77 -15.33 11.55
C VAL A 579 18.15 -16.79 11.37
N VAL A 580 17.85 -17.39 10.22
CA VAL A 580 17.99 -18.84 10.02
C VAL A 580 19.38 -19.36 10.37
N ASP A 581 20.46 -18.69 9.94
CA ASP A 581 21.83 -19.16 10.20
C ASP A 581 22.88 -18.03 10.24
N LEU A 582 23.18 -17.52 11.45
CA LEU A 582 24.24 -16.54 11.71
C LEU A 582 25.61 -17.18 11.99
N SER A 583 25.74 -18.51 11.91
CA SER A 583 26.94 -19.22 12.39
C SER A 583 28.16 -19.07 11.47
N ASN A 584 27.96 -18.70 10.21
CA ASN A 584 28.98 -18.65 9.18
C ASN A 584 28.85 -17.41 8.27
N PRO A 585 29.09 -16.20 8.80
CA PRO A 585 28.96 -14.96 8.04
C PRO A 585 29.87 -14.94 6.81
N ALA A 586 31.07 -15.55 6.87
CA ALA A 586 31.98 -15.63 5.73
C ALA A 586 31.36 -16.32 4.50
N SER A 587 30.52 -17.35 4.71
CA SER A 587 29.84 -18.02 3.60
C SER A 587 28.68 -17.18 3.06
N THR A 588 27.94 -16.48 3.93
CA THR A 588 26.87 -15.56 3.51
C THR A 588 27.43 -14.40 2.69
N THR A 589 28.47 -13.72 3.18
CA THR A 589 29.15 -12.62 2.47
C THR A 589 29.71 -13.08 1.12
N ALA A 590 30.21 -14.31 1.00
CA ALA A 590 30.77 -14.81 -0.25
C ALA A 590 29.74 -15.05 -1.37
N VAL A 591 28.45 -15.20 -1.03
CA VAL A 591 27.37 -15.40 -2.01
C VAL A 591 26.78 -14.07 -2.49
N ILE A 592 26.79 -13.05 -1.64
CA ILE A 592 26.25 -11.73 -1.96
C ILE A 592 27.37 -10.88 -2.58
N THR A 593 27.31 -10.72 -3.91
CA THR A 593 28.34 -10.00 -4.67
C THR A 593 28.56 -8.60 -4.08
N GLY A 594 29.83 -8.23 -3.89
CA GLY A 594 30.21 -6.90 -3.42
C GLY A 594 30.15 -6.70 -1.91
N ALA A 595 29.51 -7.59 -1.15
CA ALA A 595 29.34 -7.42 0.28
C ALA A 595 30.67 -7.60 1.02
N THR A 596 30.91 -6.73 2.01
CA THR A 596 31.98 -6.87 3.02
C THR A 596 31.42 -6.94 4.43
N ASN A 597 30.26 -6.31 4.63
CA ASN A 597 29.55 -6.22 5.91
C ASN A 597 28.15 -6.83 5.75
N LEU A 598 27.71 -7.55 6.78
CA LEU A 598 26.34 -8.04 6.92
C LEU A 598 25.73 -7.33 8.12
N GLN A 599 24.71 -6.53 7.89
CA GLN A 599 24.07 -5.70 8.91
C GLN A 599 22.65 -6.22 9.15
N TYR A 600 22.27 -6.26 10.42
CA TYR A 600 20.94 -6.67 10.88
C TYR A 600 20.36 -5.52 11.69
N VAL A 601 19.52 -4.73 11.03
CA VAL A 601 19.03 -3.44 11.54
C VAL A 601 17.58 -3.61 11.97
N THR A 602 17.23 -3.14 13.16
CA THR A 602 15.83 -2.89 13.54
C THR A 602 15.67 -1.39 13.69
N ARG A 603 14.81 -0.79 12.88
CA ARG A 603 14.51 0.65 12.91
C ARG A 603 13.08 0.90 13.33
N TRP A 604 12.84 2.07 13.92
CA TRP A 604 11.51 2.53 14.32
C TRP A 604 11.46 4.05 14.33
N GLN A 605 10.27 4.61 14.16
CA GLN A 605 10.03 6.03 14.35
C GLN A 605 9.51 6.29 15.77
N MET A 606 10.02 7.34 16.41
CA MET A 606 9.48 7.82 17.69
C MET A 606 9.39 9.34 17.66
N GLY A 607 8.18 9.86 17.48
CA GLY A 607 7.99 11.26 17.09
C GLY A 607 8.63 11.51 15.72
N ASN A 608 9.35 12.61 15.58
CA ASN A 608 9.94 13.01 14.29
C ASN A 608 11.39 12.53 14.16
N THR A 609 11.71 11.32 14.61
CA THR A 609 13.07 10.79 14.56
C THR A 609 13.05 9.30 14.35
N ILE A 610 13.79 8.84 13.35
CA ILE A 610 14.06 7.43 13.12
C ILE A 610 15.23 7.02 14.02
N TYR A 611 14.99 6.03 14.87
CA TYR A 611 16.00 5.38 15.68
C TYR A 611 16.24 3.97 15.16
N TYR A 612 17.38 3.41 15.53
CA TYR A 612 17.72 2.04 15.16
C TYR A 612 18.56 1.35 16.24
N ALA A 613 18.56 0.03 16.17
CA ALA A 613 19.54 -0.84 16.81
C ALA A 613 20.01 -1.86 15.78
N ALA A 614 21.31 -2.08 15.70
CA ALA A 614 21.90 -2.91 14.67
C ALA A 614 23.04 -3.78 15.21
N MET A 615 23.21 -4.92 14.52
CA MET A 615 24.41 -5.73 14.62
C MET A 615 25.06 -5.78 13.24
N GLU A 616 26.35 -5.53 13.18
CA GLU A 616 27.16 -5.75 11.99
C GLU A 616 28.10 -6.93 12.23
N ASN A 617 28.23 -7.81 11.23
CA ASN A 617 29.25 -8.84 11.21
C ASN A 617 30.00 -8.85 9.87
N THR A 618 31.18 -9.45 9.90
CA THR A 618 32.03 -9.62 8.72
C THR A 618 32.47 -11.08 8.61
N ALA A 619 33.23 -11.42 7.56
CA ALA A 619 33.84 -12.75 7.44
C ALA A 619 34.75 -13.13 8.63
N ALA A 620 35.22 -12.17 9.43
CA ALA A 620 36.00 -12.43 10.64
C ALA A 620 35.15 -12.97 11.81
N ASN A 621 33.83 -12.93 11.70
CA ASN A 621 32.87 -13.38 12.72
C ASN A 621 33.11 -12.73 14.09
N GLN A 622 33.20 -11.41 14.10
CA GLN A 622 33.34 -10.58 15.30
C GLN A 622 32.22 -9.54 15.28
N PRO A 623 31.02 -9.86 15.80
CA PRO A 623 29.87 -8.97 15.69
C PRO A 623 30.08 -7.70 16.50
N ASN A 624 29.73 -6.57 15.90
CA ASN A 624 29.63 -5.27 16.54
C ASN A 624 28.16 -4.94 16.79
N PHE A 625 27.83 -4.39 17.96
CA PHE A 625 26.45 -4.04 18.34
C PHE A 625 26.37 -2.55 18.60
N TYR A 626 25.36 -1.91 18.05
CA TYR A 626 25.25 -0.45 18.11
C TYR A 626 23.81 0.02 17.94
N ALA A 627 23.57 1.28 18.30
CA ALA A 627 22.26 1.93 18.18
C ALA A 627 22.44 3.44 18.02
N GLY A 628 21.36 4.13 17.68
CA GLY A 628 21.36 5.59 17.62
C GLY A 628 20.16 6.14 16.88
N ALA A 629 20.24 7.43 16.54
CA ALA A 629 19.36 8.05 15.57
C ALA A 629 19.94 7.86 14.16
N ALA A 630 19.08 7.53 13.20
CA ALA A 630 19.44 7.48 11.80
C ALA A 630 19.99 8.84 11.33
N GLN A 631 20.85 8.82 10.32
CA GLN A 631 21.35 10.02 9.65
C GLN A 631 20.92 9.98 8.18
N SER A 632 21.21 11.05 7.46
CA SER A 632 20.93 11.11 6.02
C SER A 632 22.11 11.71 5.25
N ILE A 633 22.20 11.31 3.98
CA ILE A 633 23.04 11.94 2.99
C ILE A 633 22.13 12.65 2.00
N ASP A 634 22.31 13.96 1.89
CA ASP A 634 21.50 14.80 1.05
C ASP A 634 22.17 14.89 -0.33
N LEU A 635 21.48 14.42 -1.36
CA LEU A 635 21.92 14.60 -2.74
C LEU A 635 21.15 15.76 -3.35
N CYS A 636 21.83 16.48 -4.23
CA CYS A 636 21.23 17.61 -4.93
C CYS A 636 20.85 17.13 -6.32
N SER A 637 19.55 17.16 -6.60
CA SER A 637 19.04 16.89 -7.94
C SER A 637 18.96 18.21 -8.73
N VAL A 638 18.28 18.18 -9.87
CA VAL A 638 17.89 19.41 -10.58
C VAL A 638 16.95 20.23 -9.70
N SER A 639 16.18 19.57 -8.82
CA SER A 639 15.49 20.18 -7.67
C SER A 639 16.39 20.25 -6.42
N ALA A 640 16.06 21.12 -5.47
CA ALA A 640 16.75 21.34 -4.19
C ALA A 640 17.34 20.07 -3.52
N CYS A 641 18.34 20.26 -2.66
CA CYS A 641 18.99 19.14 -1.99
C CYS A 641 18.04 18.58 -0.91
N PHE A 642 17.88 17.27 -0.85
CA PHE A 642 17.05 16.62 0.17
C PHE A 642 17.66 15.27 0.55
N PRO A 643 17.25 14.64 1.67
CA PRO A 643 17.75 13.33 2.05
C PRO A 643 17.36 12.26 1.00
N HIS A 644 18.35 11.67 0.33
CA HIS A 644 18.16 10.59 -0.66
C HIS A 644 18.58 9.21 -0.13
N VAL A 645 19.44 9.20 0.89
CA VAL A 645 19.95 7.97 1.53
C VAL A 645 19.85 8.13 3.04
N ILE A 646 19.21 7.16 3.67
CA ILE A 646 19.21 7.00 5.13
C ILE A 646 20.38 6.10 5.52
N THR A 647 21.07 6.45 6.60
CA THR A 647 22.19 5.68 7.13
C THR A 647 21.95 5.31 8.59
N TYR A 648 22.44 4.13 8.99
CA TYR A 648 22.43 3.58 10.34
C TYR A 648 23.88 3.42 10.86
N PRO A 649 24.51 4.51 11.35
CA PRO A 649 25.97 4.55 11.44
C PRO A 649 26.57 3.71 12.56
N GLU A 650 27.62 2.96 12.26
CA GLU A 650 28.40 2.22 13.25
C GLU A 650 29.18 3.19 14.18
N PRO A 651 29.59 2.75 15.39
CA PRO A 651 30.42 3.57 16.28
C PRO A 651 31.81 3.79 15.69
N GLY A 652 32.18 5.06 15.50
CA GLY A 652 33.51 5.45 15.01
C GLY A 652 33.75 5.25 13.51
N ALA A 653 32.72 4.89 12.74
CA ALA A 653 32.78 4.82 11.29
C ALA A 653 32.66 6.25 10.71
N GLY A 654 33.75 6.83 10.21
CA GLY A 654 33.70 7.99 9.29
C GLY A 654 32.89 9.24 9.71
N THR A 655 32.01 9.69 8.81
CA THR A 655 31.27 10.97 8.81
C THR A 655 30.21 11.03 9.90
N PHE A 656 29.52 9.91 10.13
CA PHE A 656 28.43 9.78 11.09
C PHE A 656 28.75 8.69 12.11
N THR A 657 28.41 8.86 13.38
CA THR A 657 28.72 7.83 14.39
C THR A 657 27.52 7.48 15.25
N GLY A 658 27.21 6.19 15.31
CA GLY A 658 26.29 5.62 16.29
C GLY A 658 26.93 5.46 17.67
N LYS A 659 26.22 4.75 18.55
CA LYS A 659 26.61 4.44 19.93
C LYS A 659 26.85 2.95 20.06
N ALA A 660 27.95 2.59 20.71
CA ALA A 660 28.28 1.19 20.96
C ALA A 660 27.34 0.61 22.01
N GLU A 661 26.83 -0.58 21.74
CA GLU A 661 25.91 -1.31 22.60
C GLU A 661 26.47 -2.69 22.95
N THR A 662 25.73 -3.43 23.78
CA THR A 662 26.07 -4.83 24.09
C THR A 662 25.06 -5.77 23.45
N GLY A 663 25.50 -6.97 23.06
CA GLY A 663 24.61 -7.94 22.44
C GLY A 663 25.17 -9.35 22.45
N SER A 664 24.41 -10.28 21.88
CA SER A 664 24.81 -11.68 21.74
C SER A 664 24.16 -12.32 20.51
N VAL A 665 24.88 -13.27 19.91
CA VAL A 665 24.35 -14.17 18.88
C VAL A 665 24.38 -15.59 19.44
N ASN A 666 23.23 -16.26 19.48
CA ASN A 666 23.08 -17.63 19.95
C ASN A 666 22.54 -18.51 18.82
N CYS A 667 23.38 -19.41 18.30
CA CYS A 667 23.00 -20.37 17.28
C CYS A 667 22.89 -21.78 17.87
N PRO A 668 21.87 -22.57 17.49
CA PRO A 668 21.88 -24.00 17.77
C PRO A 668 22.99 -24.69 16.97
N SER A 669 23.33 -25.93 17.35
CA SER A 669 24.39 -26.70 16.67
C SER A 669 24.10 -26.97 15.19
N VAL A 670 22.82 -27.00 14.82
CA VAL A 670 22.35 -27.11 13.43
C VAL A 670 21.24 -26.07 13.23
N PRO A 671 21.59 -24.83 12.83
CA PRO A 671 20.60 -23.79 12.54
C PRO A 671 19.68 -24.20 11.38
N SER A 672 18.41 -23.84 11.48
CA SER A 672 17.37 -24.12 10.48
C SER A 672 16.21 -23.15 10.62
N ALA A 673 15.30 -23.09 9.64
CA ALA A 673 14.10 -22.26 9.75
C ALA A 673 13.28 -22.57 11.01
N SER A 674 13.10 -23.84 11.37
CA SER A 674 12.38 -24.27 12.57
C SER A 674 13.18 -24.12 13.88
N ASN A 675 14.48 -23.84 13.80
CA ASN A 675 15.36 -23.66 14.95
C ASN A 675 16.45 -22.63 14.58
N PRO A 676 16.08 -21.34 14.49
CA PRO A 676 16.96 -20.29 13.97
C PRO A 676 17.99 -19.84 15.01
N CYS A 677 19.00 -19.09 14.57
CA CYS A 677 19.84 -18.31 15.47
C CYS A 677 19.04 -17.15 16.07
N THR A 678 19.38 -16.75 17.29
CA THR A 678 18.83 -15.56 17.94
C THR A 678 19.92 -14.50 18.09
N LEU A 679 19.68 -13.33 17.51
CA LEU A 679 20.38 -12.07 17.76
C LEU A 679 19.66 -11.31 18.88
N THR A 680 20.41 -10.77 19.84
CA THR A 680 19.87 -9.87 20.87
C THR A 680 20.80 -8.69 21.06
N ILE A 681 20.24 -7.48 21.01
CA ILE A 681 20.92 -6.21 21.27
C ILE A 681 20.28 -5.61 22.53
N LYS A 682 21.10 -5.23 23.50
CA LYS A 682 20.68 -4.50 24.70
C LYS A 682 21.04 -3.05 24.49
N VAL A 683 20.03 -2.26 24.15
CA VAL A 683 20.16 -0.84 23.84
C VAL A 683 19.96 -0.03 25.11
N ASN A 684 20.89 0.86 25.41
CA ASN A 684 20.70 1.87 26.42
C ASN A 684 19.66 2.88 25.92
N VAL A 685 18.52 3.00 26.60
CA VAL A 685 17.42 3.86 26.11
C VAL A 685 17.85 5.31 25.91
N ALA A 686 18.84 5.81 26.65
CA ALA A 686 19.36 7.16 26.51
C ALA A 686 19.98 7.44 25.13
N ASP A 687 20.48 6.41 24.45
CA ASP A 687 21.09 6.50 23.13
C ASP A 687 20.07 6.51 21.99
N VAL A 688 18.79 6.17 22.29
CA VAL A 688 17.68 6.09 21.34
C VAL A 688 16.46 6.93 21.74
N GLY A 689 16.71 8.12 22.30
CA GLY A 689 15.64 9.08 22.60
C GLY A 689 14.87 8.82 23.90
N SER A 690 15.36 7.91 24.75
CA SER A 690 14.78 7.55 26.05
C SER A 690 13.32 7.07 26.01
N PRO A 691 12.99 6.05 25.20
CA PRO A 691 11.65 5.47 25.18
C PRO A 691 11.23 4.99 26.56
N THR A 692 9.97 5.25 26.90
CA THR A 692 9.33 4.84 28.16
C THR A 692 8.31 3.74 27.90
N ALA A 693 7.71 3.20 28.97
CA ALA A 693 6.59 2.26 28.85
C ALA A 693 5.43 2.80 27.98
N ASN A 694 5.24 4.13 27.94
CA ASN A 694 4.14 4.76 27.19
C ASN A 694 4.55 5.31 25.82
N SER A 695 5.83 5.27 25.47
CA SER A 695 6.29 5.67 24.15
C SER A 695 5.72 4.72 23.10
N LEU A 696 5.21 5.28 22.01
CA LEU A 696 4.87 4.52 20.82
C LEU A 696 6.10 4.52 19.92
N LEU A 697 6.59 3.33 19.61
CA LEU A 697 7.60 3.11 18.59
C LEU A 697 6.83 2.62 17.36
N GLU A 698 6.77 3.46 16.34
CA GLU A 698 5.97 3.26 15.15
C GLU A 698 6.80 2.57 14.05
N GLU A 699 6.12 1.80 13.20
CA GLU A 699 6.70 1.22 11.98
C GLU A 699 8.02 0.49 12.25
N VAL A 700 8.01 -0.32 13.32
CA VAL A 700 9.14 -1.16 13.67
C VAL A 700 9.33 -2.19 12.58
N GLY A 701 10.48 -2.12 11.91
CA GLY A 701 10.90 -3.05 10.85
C GLY A 701 12.28 -3.62 11.15
N GLY A 702 12.47 -4.91 10.87
CA GLY A 702 13.77 -5.58 10.93
C GLY A 702 14.29 -5.88 9.53
N TYR A 703 15.54 -5.58 9.23
CA TYR A 703 16.13 -5.69 7.89
C TYR A 703 17.49 -6.35 7.95
N ALA A 704 17.79 -7.18 6.96
CA ALA A 704 19.09 -7.79 6.73
C ALA A 704 19.72 -7.14 5.49
N LEU A 705 20.75 -6.32 5.71
CA LEU A 705 21.42 -5.52 4.70
C LEU A 705 22.80 -6.08 4.39
N ALA A 706 23.20 -6.02 3.13
CA ALA A 706 24.55 -6.34 2.67
C ALA A 706 25.22 -5.07 2.15
N ALA A 707 26.37 -4.70 2.71
CA ALA A 707 27.05 -3.45 2.38
C ALA A 707 28.51 -3.67 1.97
N ALA A 708 28.99 -2.87 1.00
CA ALA A 708 30.40 -2.83 0.58
C ALA A 708 31.28 -1.90 1.44
N THR A 709 30.66 -1.04 2.25
CA THR A 709 31.31 -0.17 3.23
C THR A 709 30.44 -0.09 4.48
N GLN A 710 30.99 0.40 5.58
CA GLN A 710 30.21 0.78 6.76
C GLN A 710 29.41 2.04 6.46
N GLU A 711 28.16 2.10 6.91
CA GLU A 711 27.23 3.19 6.61
C GLU A 711 27.72 4.53 7.20
N GLY A 712 28.35 4.50 8.38
CA GLY A 712 28.94 5.71 8.96
C GLY A 712 30.07 6.32 8.13
N ALA A 713 30.72 5.51 7.28
CA ALA A 713 31.79 5.93 6.38
C ALA A 713 31.31 6.42 5.01
N GLU A 714 30.01 6.39 4.76
CA GLU A 714 29.44 6.87 3.51
C GLU A 714 29.60 8.39 3.35
N THR A 715 29.55 8.81 2.10
CA THR A 715 29.71 10.20 1.66
C THR A 715 28.74 10.47 0.53
N ASN A 716 28.54 11.74 0.18
CA ASN A 716 27.75 12.10 -1.00
C ASN A 716 28.28 11.43 -2.27
N ALA A 717 29.59 11.14 -2.39
CA ALA A 717 30.13 10.44 -3.56
C ALA A 717 29.75 8.95 -3.61
N THR A 718 29.67 8.28 -2.45
CA THR A 718 29.24 6.87 -2.40
C THR A 718 27.73 6.79 -2.61
N ALA A 719 26.95 7.66 -1.98
CA ALA A 719 25.51 7.78 -2.23
C ALA A 719 25.20 8.11 -3.71
N GLU A 720 25.92 9.08 -4.31
CA GLU A 720 25.78 9.42 -5.74
C GLU A 720 26.22 8.30 -6.68
N SER A 721 27.06 7.37 -6.24
CA SER A 721 27.40 6.17 -7.02
C SER A 721 26.53 4.96 -6.68
N ASP A 722 25.62 5.12 -5.72
CA ASP A 722 24.76 4.08 -5.16
C ASP A 722 25.53 2.95 -4.46
N THR A 723 26.70 3.27 -3.91
CA THR A 723 27.42 2.38 -2.99
C THR A 723 26.89 2.60 -1.57
N VAL A 724 25.69 2.06 -1.34
CA VAL A 724 24.92 2.06 -0.09
C VAL A 724 24.48 0.61 0.22
N PRO A 725 23.95 0.30 1.42
CA PRO A 725 23.56 -1.05 1.76
C PRO A 725 22.41 -1.55 0.88
N LEU A 726 22.49 -2.80 0.46
CA LEU A 726 21.43 -3.49 -0.28
C LEU A 726 20.60 -4.34 0.68
N GLU A 727 19.29 -4.12 0.72
CA GLU A 727 18.37 -5.01 1.43
C GLU A 727 18.31 -6.38 0.76
N ILE A 728 18.50 -7.44 1.55
CA ILE A 728 18.36 -8.83 1.12
C ILE A 728 17.07 -9.44 1.64
N ASP A 729 16.67 -9.05 2.83
CA ASP A 729 15.48 -9.53 3.50
C ASP A 729 14.97 -8.54 4.55
N GLY A 730 13.69 -8.67 4.90
CA GLY A 730 13.05 -7.78 5.86
C GLY A 730 11.92 -8.48 6.61
N VAL A 731 11.44 -7.86 7.68
CA VAL A 731 10.18 -8.17 8.34
C VAL A 731 9.57 -6.86 8.76
N CYS A 732 8.48 -6.48 8.08
CA CYS A 732 7.88 -5.16 8.23
C CYS A 732 6.35 -5.24 8.09
N CYS A 733 5.56 -4.48 8.86
CA CYS A 733 5.94 -3.63 10.00
C CYS A 733 4.94 -3.78 11.14
N TYR A 734 5.35 -3.37 12.34
CA TYR A 734 4.48 -3.38 13.51
C TYR A 734 4.73 -2.18 14.42
N ASN A 735 3.72 -1.80 15.21
CA ASN A 735 3.89 -0.79 16.26
C ASN A 735 4.27 -1.45 17.58
N PHE A 736 5.07 -0.80 18.42
CA PHE A 736 5.43 -1.28 19.74
C PHE A 736 5.10 -0.25 20.83
N LYS A 737 4.53 -0.74 21.94
CA LYS A 737 4.31 0.04 23.16
C LYS A 737 4.44 -0.86 24.38
N ALA A 738 5.47 -0.63 25.18
CA ALA A 738 5.83 -1.52 26.29
C ALA A 738 4.72 -1.65 27.35
N SER A 739 3.91 -0.62 27.61
CA SER A 739 2.79 -0.72 28.57
C SER A 739 1.68 -1.66 28.09
N VAL A 740 1.58 -1.92 26.79
CA VAL A 740 0.67 -2.93 26.22
C VAL A 740 1.34 -4.30 26.23
N GLN A 741 2.63 -4.38 25.91
CA GLN A 741 3.29 -5.63 25.53
C GLN A 741 4.13 -6.31 26.62
N ASN A 742 4.62 -5.55 27.60
CA ASN A 742 5.45 -6.07 28.70
C ASN A 742 4.67 -6.27 30.01
N GLY A 743 3.34 -6.22 29.95
CA GLY A 743 2.52 -6.23 31.16
C GLY A 743 2.76 -5.00 32.03
N GLY A 744 2.52 -3.79 31.49
CA GLY A 744 1.97 -2.77 32.38
C GLY A 744 0.75 -3.40 33.09
N PRO A 745 0.44 -3.07 34.37
CA PRO A 745 -0.74 -3.65 35.00
C PRO A 745 -1.94 -3.36 34.09
N GLY A 746 -2.39 -4.41 33.39
CA GLY A 746 -3.52 -4.32 32.50
C GLY A 746 -4.76 -4.08 33.35
N PRO A 747 -5.82 -3.48 32.80
CA PRO A 747 -7.13 -3.70 33.38
C PRO A 747 -7.36 -5.22 33.48
N CYS A 748 -7.81 -5.71 34.62
CA CYS A 748 -8.22 -7.12 34.74
C CYS A 748 -9.23 -7.43 33.65
N HIS A 749 -9.00 -8.54 32.95
CA HIS A 749 -9.95 -9.06 31.99
C HIS A 749 -10.79 -10.08 32.73
N GLU A 750 -12.11 -9.90 32.78
CA GLU A 750 -13.00 -10.94 33.32
C GLU A 750 -12.97 -12.10 32.33
N ALA A 751 -12.80 -13.32 32.83
CA ALA A 751 -12.60 -14.48 31.97
C ALA A 751 -13.17 -15.77 32.55
N ASP A 752 -14.45 -15.71 32.89
CA ASP A 752 -15.19 -16.81 33.50
C ASP A 752 -16.15 -17.49 32.54
N GLY A 753 -16.28 -18.81 32.68
CA GLY A 753 -17.30 -19.56 31.97
C GLY A 753 -17.72 -20.82 32.69
N GLU A 754 -19.03 -21.02 32.84
CA GLU A 754 -19.60 -22.26 33.35
C GLU A 754 -20.89 -22.59 32.58
N GLY A 755 -21.06 -23.85 32.17
CA GLY A 755 -22.21 -24.27 31.39
C GLY A 755 -22.09 -25.66 30.80
N ASP A 756 -23.10 -26.07 30.04
CA ASP A 756 -23.14 -27.37 29.38
C ASP A 756 -23.02 -27.22 27.86
N VAL A 757 -22.25 -28.11 27.22
CA VAL A 757 -22.20 -28.27 25.76
C VAL A 757 -22.60 -29.69 25.37
N SER A 758 -22.93 -29.91 24.10
CA SER A 758 -23.22 -31.27 23.61
C SER A 758 -21.94 -32.11 23.61
N ASP A 759 -22.05 -33.35 24.08
CA ASP A 759 -20.97 -34.34 24.06
C ASP A 759 -20.78 -35.03 22.70
N GLY A 760 -21.62 -34.72 21.70
CA GLY A 760 -21.64 -35.39 20.40
C GLY A 760 -22.18 -36.83 20.40
N HIS A 761 -22.57 -37.36 21.55
CA HIS A 761 -23.05 -38.74 21.77
C HIS A 761 -24.48 -38.81 22.34
N GLY A 762 -25.17 -37.67 22.46
CA GLY A 762 -26.57 -37.58 22.87
C GLY A 762 -26.77 -37.19 24.34
N GLY A 763 -25.68 -36.85 25.04
CA GLY A 763 -25.65 -36.25 26.37
C GLY A 763 -25.00 -34.86 26.37
N THR A 764 -24.46 -34.47 27.52
CA THR A 764 -23.89 -33.15 27.75
C THR A 764 -22.59 -33.25 28.55
N ALA A 765 -21.60 -32.47 28.14
CA ALA A 765 -20.36 -32.24 28.85
C ALA A 765 -20.45 -30.92 29.62
N HIS A 766 -20.13 -30.94 30.91
CA HIS A 766 -20.14 -29.76 31.77
C HIS A 766 -18.76 -29.11 31.74
N MET A 767 -18.69 -27.84 31.34
CA MET A 767 -17.46 -27.06 31.29
C MET A 767 -17.43 -26.00 32.39
N ARG A 768 -16.23 -25.77 32.92
CA ARG A 768 -15.92 -24.62 33.77
C ARG A 768 -14.52 -24.12 33.46
N PHE A 769 -14.35 -22.81 33.36
CA PHE A 769 -13.04 -22.18 33.42
C PHE A 769 -13.12 -20.84 34.13
N ASP A 770 -11.99 -20.47 34.70
CA ASP A 770 -11.72 -19.23 35.44
C ASP A 770 -10.30 -18.84 35.04
N GLN A 771 -10.15 -17.64 34.46
CA GLN A 771 -8.90 -17.10 33.92
C GLN A 771 -8.72 -15.62 34.26
N ASP A 772 -9.18 -15.20 35.44
CA ASP A 772 -9.16 -13.81 35.90
C ASP A 772 -8.68 -13.64 37.34
N ALA A 773 -7.71 -14.47 37.77
CA ALA A 773 -7.11 -14.46 39.11
C ALA A 773 -6.63 -13.08 39.63
N CYS A 774 -6.52 -12.08 38.76
CA CYS A 774 -6.23 -10.70 39.14
C CYS A 774 -7.45 -9.92 39.72
N GLU A 775 -8.69 -10.39 39.49
CA GLU A 775 -9.94 -9.80 39.97
C GLU A 775 -10.36 -10.38 41.34
N ASP A 776 -10.31 -11.70 41.51
CA ASP A 776 -10.85 -12.39 42.69
C ASP A 776 -9.83 -13.16 43.53
N SER A 777 -8.60 -13.35 43.02
CA SER A 777 -7.52 -14.16 43.61
C SER A 777 -7.79 -15.67 43.68
N ASP A 778 -8.77 -16.18 42.94
CA ASP A 778 -8.99 -17.61 42.77
C ASP A 778 -7.94 -18.20 41.81
N ALA A 779 -7.85 -19.53 41.81
CA ALA A 779 -6.82 -20.24 41.05
C ALA A 779 -7.32 -20.52 39.62
N GLU A 780 -6.62 -19.98 38.63
CA GLU A 780 -6.94 -20.20 37.22
C GLU A 780 -7.04 -21.71 36.92
N ASN A 781 -8.17 -22.10 36.34
CA ASN A 781 -8.40 -23.49 36.01
C ASN A 781 -9.31 -23.66 34.79
N VAL A 782 -9.16 -24.80 34.13
CA VAL A 782 -10.05 -25.31 33.09
C VAL A 782 -10.45 -26.72 33.49
N GLN A 783 -11.75 -26.97 33.54
CA GLN A 783 -12.35 -28.24 33.91
C GLN A 783 -13.42 -28.61 32.90
N GLU A 784 -13.50 -29.90 32.61
CA GLU A 784 -14.58 -30.49 31.84
C GLU A 784 -14.94 -31.84 32.44
N ASN A 785 -16.23 -32.14 32.51
CA ASN A 785 -16.72 -33.40 33.04
C ASN A 785 -17.97 -33.87 32.30
N ASP A 786 -17.89 -35.06 31.72
CA ASP A 786 -19.00 -35.75 31.08
C ASP A 786 -19.30 -37.06 31.83
N SER A 787 -20.39 -37.03 32.59
CA SER A 787 -20.85 -38.20 33.35
C SER A 787 -21.37 -39.35 32.49
N ASN A 788 -21.73 -39.12 31.22
CA ASN A 788 -22.26 -40.13 30.31
C ASN A 788 -21.16 -40.93 29.64
N THR A 789 -20.10 -40.27 29.19
CA THR A 789 -18.92 -40.92 28.59
C THR A 789 -17.89 -41.33 29.64
N GLY A 790 -17.92 -40.70 30.81
CA GLY A 790 -16.95 -40.90 31.89
C GLY A 790 -15.66 -40.11 31.67
N ASP A 791 -15.67 -39.11 30.79
CA ASP A 791 -14.54 -38.21 30.55
C ASP A 791 -14.49 -37.12 31.62
N ASN A 792 -13.28 -36.86 32.14
CA ASN A 792 -13.05 -35.86 33.17
C ASN A 792 -11.65 -35.26 32.98
N PHE A 793 -11.63 -33.99 32.62
CA PHE A 793 -10.42 -33.20 32.43
C PHE A 793 -10.29 -32.13 33.53
N GLN A 794 -9.08 -32.01 34.07
CA GLN A 794 -8.71 -30.94 34.98
C GLN A 794 -7.33 -30.39 34.63
N SER A 795 -7.23 -29.08 34.40
CA SER A 795 -5.95 -28.40 34.27
C SER A 795 -5.16 -28.45 35.58
N ASN A 796 -3.84 -28.58 35.49
CA ASN A 796 -2.93 -28.40 36.63
C ASN A 796 -1.86 -27.33 36.37
N ARG A 797 -1.77 -26.83 35.14
CA ARG A 797 -0.91 -25.72 34.74
C ARG A 797 -1.51 -25.01 33.52
N ILE A 798 -1.61 -23.69 33.60
CA ILE A 798 -1.87 -22.83 32.45
C ILE A 798 -0.53 -22.32 31.93
N ASP A 799 -0.27 -22.51 30.64
CA ASP A 799 0.98 -22.12 29.98
C ASP A 799 0.83 -20.78 29.23
N ALA A 800 -0.36 -20.50 28.67
CA ALA A 800 -0.68 -19.22 28.03
C ALA A 800 -2.18 -18.93 28.03
N VAL A 801 -2.55 -17.66 28.16
CA VAL A 801 -3.90 -17.13 27.94
C VAL A 801 -3.80 -16.01 26.91
N THR A 802 -4.68 -16.00 25.92
CA THR A 802 -4.70 -14.99 24.86
C THR A 802 -6.13 -14.49 24.66
N PHE A 803 -6.35 -13.22 24.97
CA PHE A 803 -7.62 -12.54 24.74
C PHE A 803 -7.66 -11.93 23.35
N ASN A 804 -8.83 -11.98 22.72
CA ASN A 804 -9.14 -11.26 21.50
C ASN A 804 -10.44 -10.49 21.69
N ASP A 805 -10.33 -9.25 22.16
CA ASP A 805 -11.48 -8.39 22.47
C ASP A 805 -12.33 -8.10 21.22
N ALA A 806 -11.69 -7.98 20.05
CA ALA A 806 -12.37 -7.74 18.78
C ALA A 806 -13.29 -8.91 18.37
N LEU A 807 -12.93 -10.14 18.76
CA LEU A 807 -13.74 -11.34 18.54
C LEU A 807 -14.50 -11.78 19.81
N SER A 808 -14.36 -11.04 20.91
CA SER A 808 -14.87 -11.38 22.24
C SER A 808 -14.61 -12.86 22.59
N ASN A 809 -13.36 -13.29 22.46
CA ASN A 809 -12.96 -14.68 22.73
C ASN A 809 -11.64 -14.77 23.51
N VAL A 810 -11.42 -15.92 24.14
CA VAL A 810 -10.19 -16.27 24.85
C VAL A 810 -9.68 -17.62 24.38
N THR A 811 -8.36 -17.73 24.22
CA THR A 811 -7.65 -18.98 23.96
C THR A 811 -6.75 -19.31 25.13
N VAL A 812 -6.87 -20.51 25.69
CA VAL A 812 -6.06 -20.99 26.83
C VAL A 812 -5.30 -22.23 26.40
N LEU A 813 -4.00 -22.26 26.70
CA LEU A 813 -3.12 -23.39 26.47
C LEU A 813 -2.52 -23.83 27.80
N GLY A 814 -2.36 -25.15 27.99
CA GLY A 814 -1.74 -25.65 29.21
C GLY A 814 -1.59 -27.16 29.27
N ALA A 815 -1.43 -27.65 30.49
CA ALA A 815 -1.37 -29.06 30.82
C ALA A 815 -2.38 -29.43 31.92
N GLY A 816 -2.81 -30.69 31.91
CA GLY A 816 -3.76 -31.22 32.87
C GLY A 816 -3.75 -32.74 32.91
N THR A 817 -4.79 -33.30 33.53
CA THR A 817 -5.05 -34.73 33.52
C THR A 817 -6.41 -35.02 32.93
N HIS A 818 -6.47 -35.95 31.97
CA HIS A 818 -7.70 -36.52 31.45
C HIS A 818 -7.85 -37.96 31.99
N ASN A 819 -8.88 -38.19 32.81
CA ASN A 819 -9.11 -39.47 33.49
C ASN A 819 -7.87 -39.98 34.26
N GLY A 820 -7.11 -39.05 34.84
CA GLY A 820 -5.87 -39.30 35.58
C GLY A 820 -4.59 -39.43 34.74
N ASN A 821 -4.66 -39.35 33.41
CA ASN A 821 -3.50 -39.40 32.51
C ASN A 821 -3.04 -37.98 32.11
N PRO A 822 -1.73 -37.67 32.11
CA PRO A 822 -1.25 -36.35 31.71
C PRO A 822 -1.52 -36.04 30.23
N VAL A 823 -2.02 -34.83 29.95
CA VAL A 823 -2.27 -34.30 28.59
C VAL A 823 -1.90 -32.82 28.51
N SER A 824 -1.57 -32.33 27.31
CA SER A 824 -1.65 -30.89 27.02
C SER A 824 -3.03 -30.57 26.43
N PHE A 825 -3.51 -29.34 26.64
CA PHE A 825 -4.82 -28.90 26.17
C PHE A 825 -4.78 -27.56 25.44
N SER A 826 -5.78 -27.35 24.59
CA SER A 826 -6.14 -26.07 24.01
C SER A 826 -7.63 -25.84 24.19
N LEU A 827 -7.98 -24.72 24.82
CA LEU A 827 -9.34 -24.23 25.00
C LEU A 827 -9.53 -22.96 24.16
N VAL A 828 -10.66 -22.86 23.47
CA VAL A 828 -11.17 -21.62 22.87
C VAL A 828 -12.59 -21.39 23.39
N ALA A 829 -12.85 -20.21 23.94
CA ALA A 829 -14.17 -19.81 24.44
C ALA A 829 -14.57 -18.43 23.90
N VAL A 830 -15.83 -18.28 23.51
CA VAL A 830 -16.40 -17.02 22.98
C VAL A 830 -17.51 -16.53 23.89
N ASN A 831 -17.49 -15.23 24.20
CA ASN A 831 -18.43 -14.54 25.08
C ASN A 831 -19.89 -14.79 24.68
N GLY A 832 -20.75 -15.03 25.67
CA GLY A 832 -22.18 -15.17 25.47
C GLY A 832 -22.86 -16.15 26.41
N VAL A 833 -24.19 -16.14 26.39
CA VAL A 833 -25.05 -17.05 27.16
C VAL A 833 -25.42 -18.29 26.35
N ALA A 834 -26.18 -19.22 26.94
CA ALA A 834 -26.80 -20.34 26.23
C ALA A 834 -27.41 -19.92 24.88
N GLY A 835 -27.01 -20.61 23.80
CA GLY A 835 -27.42 -20.33 22.42
C GLY A 835 -26.54 -19.35 21.63
N THR A 836 -25.63 -18.61 22.28
CA THR A 836 -24.72 -17.66 21.60
C THR A 836 -23.26 -17.85 21.97
N GLY A 837 -22.94 -18.16 23.24
CA GLY A 837 -21.58 -18.46 23.67
C GLY A 837 -21.09 -19.80 23.08
N THR A 838 -19.80 -19.92 22.83
CA THR A 838 -19.21 -21.16 22.31
C THR A 838 -17.98 -21.58 23.12
N TYR A 839 -17.78 -22.89 23.25
CA TYR A 839 -16.68 -23.49 23.98
C TYR A 839 -16.10 -24.62 23.13
N SER A 840 -14.77 -24.76 23.12
CA SER A 840 -14.07 -25.86 22.44
C SER A 840 -12.80 -26.22 23.18
N LEU A 841 -12.75 -27.43 23.73
CA LEU A 841 -11.59 -28.02 24.38
C LEU A 841 -11.03 -29.15 23.51
N THR A 842 -9.71 -29.15 23.29
CA THR A 842 -8.98 -30.23 22.59
C THR A 842 -7.79 -30.68 23.43
N LEU A 843 -7.64 -31.99 23.62
CA LEU A 843 -6.59 -32.61 24.42
C LEU A 843 -5.61 -33.39 23.52
N SER A 844 -4.36 -33.51 23.96
CA SER A 844 -3.29 -34.18 23.21
C SER A 844 -3.46 -35.68 23.01
N ASP A 845 -4.34 -36.32 23.78
CA ASP A 845 -4.69 -37.73 23.64
C ASP A 845 -5.78 -37.98 22.58
N GLY A 846 -6.26 -36.92 21.93
CA GLY A 846 -7.24 -36.96 20.86
C GLY A 846 -8.68 -36.73 21.31
N TYR A 847 -8.93 -36.53 22.62
CA TYR A 847 -10.25 -36.11 23.10
C TYR A 847 -10.53 -34.65 22.71
N ALA A 848 -11.76 -34.38 22.26
CA ALA A 848 -12.22 -33.03 21.95
C ALA A 848 -13.71 -32.91 22.23
N VAL A 849 -14.11 -31.79 22.82
CA VAL A 849 -15.50 -31.49 23.18
C VAL A 849 -15.77 -30.00 22.99
N GLY A 850 -16.90 -29.66 22.39
CA GLY A 850 -17.21 -28.27 22.09
C GLY A 850 -18.47 -28.06 21.29
N GLY A 851 -18.94 -26.81 21.30
CA GLY A 851 -20.14 -26.38 20.61
C GLY A 851 -20.70 -25.08 21.19
N THR A 852 -21.90 -24.72 20.75
CA THR A 852 -22.68 -23.64 21.36
C THR A 852 -23.19 -24.08 22.74
N LEU A 853 -23.13 -23.18 23.73
CA LEU A 853 -23.63 -23.43 25.08
C LEU A 853 -25.11 -23.83 25.05
N LEU A 854 -25.45 -24.92 25.72
CA LEU A 854 -26.82 -25.39 25.98
C LEU A 854 -27.40 -24.75 27.25
N SER A 855 -26.53 -24.45 28.22
CA SER A 855 -26.85 -23.81 29.49
C SER A 855 -25.66 -22.93 29.93
N GLY A 856 -25.86 -22.07 30.93
CA GLY A 856 -24.78 -21.25 31.51
C GLY A 856 -24.38 -20.04 30.68
N SER A 857 -23.18 -19.52 30.94
CA SER A 857 -22.63 -18.33 30.29
C SER A 857 -21.10 -18.31 30.32
N ILE A 858 -20.53 -17.67 29.30
CA ILE A 858 -19.14 -17.24 29.25
C ILE A 858 -19.15 -15.72 29.27
N GLN A 859 -18.38 -15.10 30.17
CA GLN A 859 -18.22 -13.67 30.32
C GLN A 859 -16.77 -13.29 30.05
N LEU A 860 -16.54 -12.53 28.97
CA LEU A 860 -15.23 -12.00 28.61
C LEU A 860 -15.32 -10.48 28.52
N GLN A 861 -14.55 -9.74 29.34
CA GLN A 861 -14.58 -8.27 29.38
C GLN A 861 -13.20 -7.63 29.45
#